data_AF-A0A961AKK4-F1
#
_entry.id   AF-A0A961AKK4-F1
#
_cell.length_a   1.000
_cell.length_b   1.000
_cell.length_c   1.000
_cell.angle_alpha   90.00
_cell.angle_beta   90.00
_cell.angle_gamma   90.00
#
_symmetry.space_group_name_H-M   'P 1'
#
loop_
_entity.id
_entity.type
_entity.pdbx_description
1 polymer ?
#
loop_
_entity_poly.entity_id
_entity_poly.type
_entity_poly.pdbx_seq_one_letter_code
_entity_poly.pdbx_strand_id
1 'polypeptide(L)'
;MKIRPFLIAVFVFVVIQASPGRAQFYAPDVFFHDTAQRLFAIEALRVMATGDAADASITWSVEGKLDGATQWTLRITDAAPPQVVSYEAAALDRGADFYREVWRHLREKAADPSAEQTPQQGEELQALFWPDPARDGVSRMALCRAAMNHATSSQPWQKAADAVRLAGLLAHASCSKLTGACALDSLLLARSAAWLCRAEELSGQKLDRAWAVIEYLAGREMPARALWQSIPRGEPITATIAKWWDLVLSEPYPSLDRLALHAAEPGQAAWGLYFLVAQLEINMSDAGETGAILSMLYGPAMEGWHDALPSLTRRMGVSGLRGPITRSPQMAREDWLKTMALAAQNEARPDLTARAEEGLRDLQLGGSAVPSCDGLKACAEWIQNGVLVGKDSPLKPVAAVTLADLEVYGWDMTAETFLGYFEFLERQFGDQETAAEVRRSLSAALPELEPWLKKVTARKAWPQDVPLERLEYFETNDLAQPLVFWPFRDEGQPNPPPPSDPPWGPAARNWLRRGRVAYWHQVVLNRTPIPEMTLLAYREKLLAQAGEGVVASIYGWGFTLADIAGKNEPEWLALNERLAAACPNAFPSHRSAILYGPGADIDPFKTTCKLEELFWKSPNVRTCLPIYLGYLRVGAFQAAKRFYTQSAARFGHSMEFSNVLAPSRWVIAWWEKDEPGMEAAANEARSFSAIDIMKHLHHLLAKGDDAQAASLLNAAMQRYPAKDKQSSDTGLFGTLHGLMPLLPALADPQHDDHTEALAYFTGSSYWLTLRLVLARRFDFSDPETRDFIACDETSSTYIRAFEGIVTGDLELLEKTATSPKFWSSSTSPQWGMDRTLLALAYRQLAGHEDPGDPLAHLPHSETEPLVQRIQKRLMEK
;
A
#
# COMPACT_ATOMS: atom_id res chain seq x y z
N MET A 1 63.07 25.61 7.06
CA MET A 1 61.63 25.48 7.41
C MET A 1 60.92 24.68 6.33
N LYS A 2 60.43 23.48 6.66
CA LYS A 2 59.79 22.51 5.75
C LYS A 2 58.25 22.68 5.84
N ILE A 3 57.67 23.58 5.03
CA ILE A 3 56.22 23.84 4.97
C ILE A 3 55.56 23.15 3.74
N ARG A 4 56.31 22.39 2.95
CA ARG A 4 55.80 21.79 1.70
C ARG A 4 54.88 20.56 1.85
N PRO A 5 55.02 19.65 2.84
CA PRO A 5 54.15 18.46 2.90
C PRO A 5 52.75 18.77 3.42
N PHE A 6 52.62 19.70 4.36
CA PHE A 6 51.33 20.03 4.99
C PHE A 6 50.41 20.83 4.05
N LEU A 7 50.97 21.77 3.26
CA LEU A 7 50.18 22.46 2.23
C LEU A 7 49.79 21.55 1.08
N ILE A 8 50.64 20.58 0.69
CA ILE A 8 50.25 19.56 -0.31
C ILE A 8 49.18 18.63 0.29
N ALA A 9 49.29 18.22 1.55
CA ALA A 9 48.26 17.40 2.20
C ALA A 9 46.94 18.15 2.36
N VAL A 10 46.94 19.44 2.73
CA VAL A 10 45.73 20.27 2.81
C VAL A 10 45.16 20.56 1.42
N PHE A 11 45.99 20.80 0.40
CA PHE A 11 45.52 20.99 -0.97
C PHE A 11 44.97 19.70 -1.57
N VAL A 12 45.59 18.54 -1.29
CA VAL A 12 45.06 17.22 -1.67
C VAL A 12 43.79 16.87 -0.89
N PHE A 13 43.67 17.27 0.39
CA PHE A 13 42.44 17.06 1.16
C PHE A 13 41.29 17.98 0.69
N VAL A 14 41.58 19.23 0.33
CA VAL A 14 40.61 20.20 -0.22
C VAL A 14 40.21 19.85 -1.66
N VAL A 15 41.13 19.31 -2.48
CA VAL A 15 40.83 18.84 -3.85
C VAL A 15 40.10 17.48 -3.83
N ILE A 16 40.35 16.59 -2.85
CA ILE A 16 39.61 15.33 -2.71
C ILE A 16 38.19 15.55 -2.13
N GLN A 17 37.97 16.60 -1.32
CA GLN A 17 36.62 17.01 -0.89
C GLN A 17 35.79 17.74 -1.96
N ALA A 18 36.39 18.08 -3.11
CA ALA A 18 35.72 18.67 -4.25
C ALA A 18 35.71 17.71 -5.45
N SER A 19 35.44 16.41 -5.23
CA SER A 19 35.19 15.50 -6.35
C SER A 19 33.77 15.75 -6.87
N PRO A 20 33.58 16.42 -8.03
CA PRO A 20 32.29 16.60 -8.64
C PRO A 20 31.96 15.32 -9.39
N GLY A 21 31.34 14.40 -8.68
CA GLY A 21 30.42 13.41 -9.21
C GLY A 21 29.23 13.43 -8.24
N ARG A 22 28.02 13.04 -8.59
CA ARG A 22 27.76 11.63 -8.84
C ARG A 22 26.33 11.44 -9.40
N ALA A 23 26.22 10.44 -10.27
CA ALA A 23 25.07 9.56 -10.53
C ALA A 23 23.97 9.92 -11.54
N GLN A 24 23.53 8.90 -12.30
CA GLN A 24 22.26 8.83 -13.06
C GLN A 24 21.02 8.61 -12.15
N PHE A 25 21.18 7.96 -10.98
CA PHE A 25 20.21 8.05 -9.88
C PHE A 25 20.77 9.01 -8.83
N TYR A 26 20.45 10.28 -8.97
CA TYR A 26 20.85 11.26 -7.97
C TYR A 26 19.70 11.49 -7.01
N ALA A 27 20.03 11.53 -5.71
CA ALA A 27 19.12 11.80 -4.62
C ALA A 27 19.55 13.10 -3.92
N PRO A 28 19.34 14.28 -4.54
CA PRO A 28 19.84 15.54 -4.00
C PRO A 28 19.39 15.72 -2.55
N ASP A 29 20.29 16.19 -1.71
CA ASP A 29 20.05 16.49 -0.29
C ASP A 29 19.26 17.80 -0.17
N VAL A 30 18.02 17.75 -0.62
CA VAL A 30 17.08 18.87 -0.63
C VAL A 30 15.80 18.49 0.10
N PHE A 31 15.27 19.41 0.91
CA PHE A 31 14.20 19.14 1.86
C PHE A 31 12.92 19.88 1.46
N PHE A 32 11.77 19.25 1.65
CA PHE A 32 10.44 19.80 1.32
C PHE A 32 10.15 20.06 -0.17
N HIS A 33 11.05 19.65 -1.06
CA HIS A 33 10.76 19.54 -2.48
C HIS A 33 9.70 18.47 -2.73
N ASP A 34 8.85 18.69 -3.72
CA ASP A 34 8.11 17.57 -4.31
C ASP A 34 9.05 16.69 -5.16
N THR A 35 8.55 15.55 -5.63
CA THR A 35 9.41 14.58 -6.31
C THR A 35 9.99 15.09 -7.64
N ALA A 36 9.30 16.01 -8.32
CA ALA A 36 9.81 16.61 -9.56
C ALA A 36 10.76 17.77 -9.27
N GLN A 37 10.43 18.65 -8.32
CA GLN A 37 11.27 19.78 -7.89
C GLN A 37 12.66 19.32 -7.44
N ARG A 38 12.74 18.16 -6.78
CA ARG A 38 13.99 17.57 -6.31
C ARG A 38 15.01 17.35 -7.44
N LEU A 39 14.55 17.10 -8.66
CA LEU A 39 15.39 16.77 -9.81
C LEU A 39 15.34 17.83 -10.93
N PHE A 40 14.42 18.79 -10.82
CA PHE A 40 14.09 19.70 -11.90
C PHE A 40 15.26 20.54 -12.39
N ALA A 41 16.08 21.10 -11.50
CA ALA A 41 17.20 21.96 -11.91
C ALA A 41 18.20 21.21 -12.80
N ILE A 42 18.42 19.92 -12.51
CA ILE A 42 19.32 19.06 -13.28
C ILE A 42 18.65 18.62 -14.58
N GLU A 43 17.42 18.09 -14.54
CA GLU A 43 16.72 17.65 -15.75
C GLU A 43 16.42 18.81 -16.71
N ALA A 44 16.11 20.01 -16.21
CA ALA A 44 15.96 21.21 -17.03
C ALA A 44 17.24 21.52 -17.80
N LEU A 45 18.40 21.48 -17.12
CA LEU A 45 19.69 21.69 -17.79
C LEU A 45 19.99 20.61 -18.82
N ARG A 46 19.67 19.34 -18.52
CA ARG A 46 19.84 18.22 -19.46
C ARG A 46 18.96 18.37 -20.69
N VAL A 47 17.71 18.80 -20.52
CA VAL A 47 16.78 19.11 -21.63
C VAL A 47 17.29 20.30 -22.43
N MET A 48 17.77 21.35 -21.76
CA MET A 48 18.35 22.52 -22.44
C MET A 48 19.54 22.18 -23.34
N ALA A 49 20.35 21.21 -22.92
CA ALA A 49 21.53 20.78 -23.66
C ALA A 49 21.24 19.82 -24.83
N THR A 50 19.98 19.37 -25.02
CA THR A 50 19.61 18.43 -26.10
C THR A 50 19.73 19.00 -27.51
N GLY A 51 19.83 20.33 -27.65
CA GLY A 51 20.15 20.98 -28.91
C GLY A 51 21.64 20.90 -29.24
N ASP A 52 22.32 22.04 -29.19
CA ASP A 52 23.68 22.21 -29.73
C ASP A 52 24.81 21.51 -28.94
N ALA A 53 24.48 20.83 -27.84
CA ALA A 53 25.45 20.28 -26.90
C ALA A 53 25.20 18.81 -26.57
N ALA A 54 24.61 18.03 -27.48
CA ALA A 54 24.20 16.64 -27.25
C ALA A 54 25.28 15.70 -26.66
N ASP A 55 26.57 15.98 -26.93
CA ASP A 55 27.71 15.20 -26.42
C ASP A 55 28.30 15.72 -25.09
N ALA A 56 27.69 16.73 -24.48
CA ALA A 56 28.20 17.39 -23.30
C ALA A 56 28.04 16.57 -22.00
N SER A 57 28.83 16.90 -20.97
CA SER A 57 28.84 16.23 -19.67
C SER A 57 28.34 17.15 -18.56
N ILE A 58 27.18 16.83 -18.00
CA ILE A 58 26.54 17.65 -16.98
C ILE A 58 27.02 17.25 -15.58
N THR A 59 27.50 18.22 -14.82
CA THR A 59 27.90 18.06 -13.41
C THR A 59 27.14 19.05 -12.53
N TRP A 60 26.96 18.67 -11.27
CA TRP A 60 26.18 19.49 -10.33
C TRP A 60 26.65 19.30 -8.88
N SER A 61 26.36 20.30 -8.05
CA SER A 61 26.36 20.21 -6.59
C SER A 61 25.16 20.98 -6.03
N VAL A 62 24.73 20.59 -4.83
CA VAL A 62 23.60 21.23 -4.15
C VAL A 62 23.93 21.47 -2.69
N GLU A 63 23.50 22.61 -2.18
CA GLU A 63 23.51 22.95 -0.76
C GLU A 63 22.05 23.19 -0.33
N GLY A 64 21.45 22.19 0.31
CA GLY A 64 20.09 22.26 0.85
C GLY A 64 20.09 22.52 2.36
N LYS A 65 19.23 23.42 2.81
CA LYS A 65 18.94 23.65 4.23
C LYS A 65 17.69 22.89 4.64
N LEU A 66 17.63 22.52 5.92
CA LEU A 66 16.49 21.81 6.51
C LEU A 66 15.17 22.59 6.48
N ASP A 67 15.20 23.91 6.25
CA ASP A 67 14.00 24.74 6.04
C ASP A 67 13.46 24.67 4.60
N GLY A 68 14.23 24.09 3.66
CA GLY A 68 13.92 23.98 2.24
C GLY A 68 14.64 24.99 1.33
N ALA A 69 15.33 25.99 1.89
CA ALA A 69 16.16 26.88 1.08
C ALA A 69 17.30 26.10 0.41
N THR A 70 17.58 26.38 -0.86
CA THR A 70 18.50 25.57 -1.66
C THR A 70 19.33 26.42 -2.60
N GLN A 71 20.59 26.04 -2.79
CA GLN A 71 21.47 26.57 -3.83
C GLN A 71 22.04 25.42 -4.67
N TRP A 72 21.84 25.50 -5.98
CA TRP A 72 22.40 24.60 -6.98
C TRP A 72 23.58 25.26 -7.68
N THR A 73 24.61 24.47 -7.96
CA THR A 73 25.71 24.83 -8.85
C THR A 73 25.78 23.80 -9.96
N LEU A 74 25.55 24.20 -11.20
CA LEU A 74 25.36 23.29 -12.35
C LEU A 74 26.34 23.64 -13.48
N ARG A 75 26.80 22.65 -14.25
CA ARG A 75 27.69 22.81 -15.41
C ARG A 75 27.29 21.88 -16.54
N ILE A 76 27.34 22.34 -17.80
CA ILE A 76 27.09 21.51 -19.01
C ILE A 76 28.37 20.86 -19.54
N THR A 77 29.51 21.52 -19.34
CA THR A 77 30.84 20.97 -19.63
C THR A 77 31.80 21.52 -18.57
N ASP A 78 32.88 20.78 -18.26
CA ASP A 78 33.85 21.21 -17.24
C ASP A 78 34.53 22.56 -17.58
N ALA A 79 34.52 22.94 -18.87
CA ALA A 79 35.07 24.20 -19.35
C ALA A 79 34.08 25.39 -19.26
N ALA A 80 32.79 25.14 -19.07
CA ALA A 80 31.78 26.19 -18.98
C ALA A 80 31.70 26.79 -17.55
N PRO A 81 31.39 28.09 -17.40
CA PRO A 81 31.19 28.68 -16.09
C PRO A 81 29.98 28.03 -15.39
N PRO A 82 30.06 27.79 -14.07
CA PRO A 82 28.94 27.22 -13.33
C PRO A 82 27.73 28.15 -13.34
N GLN A 83 26.56 27.56 -13.58
CA GLN A 83 25.27 28.21 -13.41
C GLN A 83 24.80 28.00 -11.96
N VAL A 84 24.66 29.10 -11.22
CA VAL A 84 24.12 29.09 -9.85
C VAL A 84 22.63 29.41 -9.88
N VAL A 85 21.81 28.57 -9.24
CA VAL A 85 20.38 28.79 -9.02
C VAL A 85 20.11 28.69 -7.53
N SER A 86 19.58 29.76 -6.92
CA SER A 86 19.25 29.80 -5.50
C SER A 86 17.81 30.24 -5.29
N TYR A 87 17.13 29.64 -4.31
CA TYR A 87 15.78 30.02 -3.92
C TYR A 87 15.54 29.77 -2.43
N GLU A 88 14.64 30.58 -1.86
CA GLU A 88 14.19 30.46 -0.48
C GLU A 88 13.11 29.37 -0.33
N ALA A 89 12.91 28.86 0.89
CA ALA A 89 11.95 27.80 1.19
C ALA A 89 10.52 28.09 0.68
N ALA A 90 10.06 29.34 0.80
CA ALA A 90 8.72 29.75 0.36
C ALA A 90 8.52 29.60 -1.16
N ALA A 91 9.61 29.56 -1.95
CA ALA A 91 9.53 29.36 -3.39
C ALA A 91 8.92 28.01 -3.77
N LEU A 92 9.14 26.98 -2.93
CA LEU A 92 8.66 25.61 -3.16
C LEU A 92 7.14 25.52 -3.21
N ASP A 93 6.45 26.41 -2.51
CA ASP A 93 4.98 26.37 -2.37
C ASP A 93 4.25 27.03 -3.54
N ARG A 94 4.98 27.58 -4.53
CA ARG A 94 4.42 28.30 -5.68
C ARG A 94 4.02 27.42 -6.87
N GLY A 95 4.10 26.09 -6.75
CA GLY A 95 3.71 25.14 -7.82
C GLY A 95 4.44 25.40 -9.14
N ALA A 96 3.70 25.47 -10.24
CA ALA A 96 4.18 25.72 -11.61
C ALA A 96 5.15 26.91 -11.71
N ASP A 97 4.92 27.97 -10.93
CA ASP A 97 5.75 29.18 -10.97
C ASP A 97 7.17 28.95 -10.45
N PHE A 98 7.38 27.98 -9.54
CA PHE A 98 8.72 27.55 -9.14
C PHE A 98 9.52 27.05 -10.35
N TYR A 99 8.93 26.15 -11.15
CA TYR A 99 9.59 25.54 -12.29
C TYR A 99 9.89 26.58 -13.38
N ARG A 100 8.94 27.49 -13.64
CA ARG A 100 9.12 28.60 -14.58
C ARG A 100 10.26 29.54 -14.17
N GLU A 101 10.37 29.84 -12.87
CA GLU A 101 11.44 30.70 -12.35
C GLU A 101 12.82 30.03 -12.44
N VAL A 102 12.93 28.77 -12.02
CA VAL A 102 14.18 28.01 -12.14
C VAL A 102 14.59 27.86 -13.62
N TRP A 103 13.64 27.57 -14.52
CA TRP A 103 13.89 27.52 -15.96
C TRP A 103 14.44 28.85 -16.49
N ARG A 104 13.82 29.97 -16.13
CA ARG A 104 14.27 31.30 -16.55
C ARG A 104 15.69 31.61 -16.09
N HIS A 105 16.02 31.32 -14.83
CA HIS A 105 17.37 31.52 -14.29
C HIS A 105 18.44 30.70 -15.02
N LEU A 106 18.11 29.46 -15.41
CA LEU A 106 19.01 28.62 -16.20
C LEU A 106 19.14 29.17 -17.63
N ARG A 107 18.03 29.61 -18.24
CA ARG A 107 18.00 30.09 -19.61
C ARG A 107 18.74 31.41 -19.80
N GLU A 108 18.61 32.36 -18.89
CA GLU A 108 19.32 33.65 -18.91
C GLU A 108 20.85 33.47 -18.95
N LYS A 109 21.35 32.34 -18.43
CA LYS A 109 22.78 31.99 -18.39
C LYS A 109 23.21 31.06 -19.53
N ALA A 110 22.28 30.54 -20.32
CA ALA A 110 22.56 29.73 -21.50
C ALA A 110 22.82 30.62 -22.71
N ALA A 111 23.89 30.35 -23.47
CA ALA A 111 24.42 31.25 -24.50
C ALA A 111 23.62 31.32 -25.83
N ASP A 112 22.33 31.00 -25.82
CA ASP A 112 21.54 30.87 -27.06
C ASP A 112 20.32 31.83 -27.09
N PRO A 113 20.39 32.92 -27.87
CA PRO A 113 19.33 33.93 -27.94
C PRO A 113 18.29 33.72 -29.05
N SER A 114 18.30 32.63 -29.83
CA SER A 114 17.46 32.53 -31.04
C SER A 114 16.51 31.34 -31.07
N ALA A 115 15.49 31.36 -30.24
CA ALA A 115 14.25 30.62 -30.53
C ALA A 115 13.17 31.63 -30.90
N GLU A 116 12.83 31.71 -32.18
CA GLU A 116 11.79 32.60 -32.66
C GLU A 116 10.44 32.10 -32.11
N GLN A 117 9.79 32.92 -31.29
CA GLN A 117 8.47 32.57 -30.76
C GLN A 117 7.51 32.40 -31.93
N THR A 118 6.92 31.21 -32.04
CA THR A 118 5.88 30.94 -33.03
C THR A 118 4.55 30.95 -32.28
N PRO A 119 3.72 32.01 -32.40
CA PRO A 119 2.45 32.07 -31.70
C PRO A 119 1.58 30.89 -32.13
N GLN A 120 1.28 30.00 -31.20
CA GLN A 120 0.34 28.89 -31.36
C GLN A 120 -0.78 29.07 -30.33
N GLN A 121 -2.00 28.66 -30.68
CA GLN A 121 -3.13 28.77 -29.77
C GLN A 121 -2.96 27.79 -28.60
N GLY A 122 -3.19 28.27 -27.37
CA GLY A 122 -3.02 27.45 -26.18
C GLY A 122 -3.90 26.19 -26.16
N GLU A 123 -5.10 26.25 -26.75
CA GLU A 123 -6.03 25.11 -26.82
C GLU A 123 -5.48 23.98 -27.72
N GLU A 124 -4.91 24.32 -28.88
CA GLU A 124 -4.27 23.36 -29.78
C GLU A 124 -3.07 22.69 -29.11
N LEU A 125 -2.25 23.48 -28.42
CA LEU A 125 -1.11 22.97 -27.65
C LEU A 125 -1.56 22.01 -26.56
N GLN A 126 -2.59 22.38 -25.77
CA GLN A 126 -3.09 21.51 -24.71
C GLN A 126 -3.65 20.19 -25.24
N ALA A 127 -4.26 20.17 -26.44
CA ALA A 127 -4.73 18.92 -27.04
C ALA A 127 -3.58 17.92 -27.31
N LEU A 128 -2.37 18.40 -27.60
CA LEU A 128 -1.19 17.58 -27.89
C LEU A 128 -0.57 16.93 -26.65
N PHE A 129 -0.83 17.48 -25.46
CA PHE A 129 -0.33 16.97 -24.18
C PHE A 129 -0.90 15.57 -23.85
N TRP A 130 -2.07 15.23 -24.38
CA TRP A 130 -2.76 13.99 -24.03
C TRP A 130 -2.32 12.81 -24.92
N PRO A 131 -1.72 11.75 -24.36
CA PRO A 131 -1.45 10.52 -25.12
C PRO A 131 -2.74 9.82 -25.53
N ASP A 132 -2.67 9.13 -26.66
CA ASP A 132 -3.70 8.23 -27.15
C ASP A 132 -3.29 6.79 -26.80
N PRO A 133 -4.01 6.07 -25.93
CA PRO A 133 -3.64 4.72 -25.53
C PRO A 133 -3.54 3.74 -26.71
N ALA A 134 -4.33 3.93 -27.77
CA ALA A 134 -4.31 3.05 -28.94
C ALA A 134 -3.02 3.20 -29.76
N ARG A 135 -2.45 4.40 -29.79
CA ARG A 135 -1.21 4.70 -30.52
C ARG A 135 0.02 4.53 -29.64
N ASP A 136 -0.04 5.02 -28.41
CA ASP A 136 1.13 5.25 -27.56
C ASP A 136 1.31 4.15 -26.50
N GLY A 137 0.28 3.35 -26.25
CA GLY A 137 0.23 2.41 -25.13
C GLY A 137 -0.02 3.09 -23.79
N VAL A 138 -0.01 2.29 -22.72
CA VAL A 138 -0.42 2.72 -21.36
C VAL A 138 0.63 2.39 -20.29
N SER A 139 1.55 1.48 -20.59
CA SER A 139 2.67 1.17 -19.70
C SER A 139 3.71 2.28 -19.74
N ARG A 140 4.47 2.39 -18.66
CA ARG A 140 5.62 3.30 -18.52
C ARG A 140 6.57 3.15 -19.71
N MET A 141 6.94 1.93 -20.05
CA MET A 141 7.88 1.62 -21.13
C MET A 141 7.32 1.87 -22.52
N ALA A 142 6.02 1.64 -22.77
CA ALA A 142 5.39 1.99 -24.05
C ALA A 142 5.44 3.50 -24.30
N LEU A 143 5.13 4.30 -23.28
CA LEU A 143 5.16 5.76 -23.36
C LEU A 143 6.60 6.29 -23.46
N CYS A 144 7.57 5.66 -22.80
CA CYS A 144 8.99 5.97 -23.01
C CYS A 144 9.42 5.75 -24.47
N ARG A 145 9.03 4.62 -25.09
CA ARG A 145 9.31 4.39 -26.52
C ARG A 145 8.63 5.41 -27.42
N ALA A 146 7.37 5.75 -27.14
CA ALA A 146 6.66 6.79 -27.88
C ALA A 146 7.38 8.14 -27.75
N ALA A 147 7.86 8.49 -26.56
CA ALA A 147 8.62 9.71 -26.30
C ALA A 147 9.97 9.71 -27.05
N MET A 148 10.69 8.60 -27.07
CA MET A 148 11.95 8.46 -27.80
C MET A 148 11.75 8.60 -29.31
N ASN A 149 10.77 7.88 -29.88
CA ASN A 149 10.45 7.97 -31.29
C ASN A 149 10.03 9.40 -31.68
N HIS A 150 9.23 10.06 -30.84
CA HIS A 150 8.86 11.45 -31.04
C HIS A 150 10.08 12.36 -30.98
N ALA A 151 10.95 12.22 -29.98
CA ALA A 151 12.17 13.02 -29.85
C ALA A 151 13.13 12.87 -31.04
N THR A 152 13.24 11.67 -31.62
CA THR A 152 14.10 11.40 -32.80
C THR A 152 13.49 11.91 -34.11
N SER A 153 12.17 11.88 -34.26
CA SER A 153 11.48 12.23 -35.50
C SER A 153 10.99 13.68 -35.58
N SER A 154 11.09 14.42 -34.48
CA SER A 154 10.60 15.80 -34.36
C SER A 154 11.69 16.76 -33.87
N GLN A 155 11.33 18.03 -33.66
CA GLN A 155 12.26 19.05 -33.16
C GLN A 155 11.68 19.71 -31.91
N PRO A 156 11.57 18.98 -30.78
CA PRO A 156 10.93 19.48 -29.55
C PRO A 156 11.68 20.70 -28.99
N TRP A 157 12.97 20.85 -29.30
CA TRP A 157 13.73 22.04 -28.91
C TRP A 157 13.28 23.32 -29.65
N GLN A 158 12.70 23.20 -30.84
CA GLN A 158 12.38 24.33 -31.72
C GLN A 158 10.88 24.59 -31.84
N LYS A 159 10.03 23.59 -31.66
CA LYS A 159 8.58 23.70 -31.86
C LYS A 159 7.81 23.44 -30.58
N ALA A 160 6.97 24.40 -30.19
CA ALA A 160 6.15 24.30 -28.98
C ALA A 160 5.24 23.06 -29.00
N ALA A 161 4.57 22.78 -30.13
CA ALA A 161 3.77 21.57 -30.33
C ALA A 161 4.54 20.25 -30.01
N ASP A 162 5.77 20.13 -30.50
CA ASP A 162 6.61 18.95 -30.26
C ASP A 162 7.07 18.85 -28.81
N ALA A 163 7.38 19.99 -28.18
CA ALA A 163 7.73 20.07 -26.76
C ALA A 163 6.57 19.68 -25.84
N VAL A 164 5.36 20.19 -26.10
CA VAL A 164 4.15 19.83 -25.32
C VAL A 164 3.83 18.36 -25.46
N ARG A 165 3.94 17.83 -26.69
CA ARG A 165 3.72 16.41 -26.94
C ARG A 165 4.68 15.54 -26.15
N LEU A 166 5.96 15.91 -26.13
CA LEU A 166 6.99 15.20 -25.37
C LEU A 166 6.76 15.29 -23.85
N ALA A 167 6.41 16.48 -23.34
CA ALA A 167 6.01 16.65 -21.94
C ALA A 167 4.84 15.73 -21.58
N GLY A 168 3.80 15.70 -22.42
CA GLY A 168 2.64 14.83 -22.26
C GLY A 168 2.98 13.35 -22.15
N LEU A 169 3.80 12.83 -23.07
CA LEU A 169 4.23 11.43 -23.05
C LEU A 169 5.00 11.08 -21.77
N LEU A 170 5.91 11.97 -21.33
CA LEU A 170 6.74 11.74 -20.14
C LEU A 170 5.96 11.87 -18.82
N ALA A 171 5.06 12.85 -18.70
CA ALA A 171 4.17 12.97 -17.54
C ALA A 171 3.33 11.70 -17.37
N HIS A 172 2.74 11.21 -18.46
CA HIS A 172 1.87 10.04 -18.39
C HIS A 172 2.64 8.72 -18.26
N ALA A 173 3.89 8.64 -18.75
CA ALA A 173 4.79 7.54 -18.42
C ALA A 173 5.03 7.43 -16.91
N SER A 174 4.99 8.55 -16.16
CA SER A 174 5.10 8.57 -14.71
C SER A 174 3.79 8.28 -13.95
N CYS A 175 2.66 8.04 -14.64
CA CYS A 175 1.38 7.74 -13.97
C CYS A 175 1.41 6.46 -13.13
N SER A 176 2.30 5.52 -13.44
CA SER A 176 2.59 4.34 -12.62
C SER A 176 2.96 4.69 -11.17
N LYS A 177 3.48 5.90 -10.92
CA LYS A 177 3.74 6.44 -9.59
C LYS A 177 2.48 6.44 -8.70
N LEU A 178 1.29 6.60 -9.28
CA LEU A 178 0.01 6.51 -8.57
C LEU A 178 -0.20 5.13 -7.92
N THR A 179 0.52 4.12 -8.40
CA THR A 179 0.46 2.74 -7.95
C THR A 179 1.74 2.27 -7.27
N GLY A 180 2.79 3.09 -7.23
CA GLY A 180 4.11 2.70 -6.72
C GLY A 180 5.21 3.40 -7.50
N ALA A 181 5.81 4.42 -6.89
CA ALA A 181 6.94 5.13 -7.49
C ALA A 181 8.23 4.30 -7.52
N CYS A 182 9.01 4.50 -8.59
CA CYS A 182 10.44 4.20 -8.66
C CYS A 182 11.27 5.46 -9.03
N ALA A 183 12.59 5.32 -9.20
CA ALA A 183 13.46 6.45 -9.50
C ALA A 183 13.13 7.08 -10.87
N LEU A 184 12.85 6.24 -11.86
CA LEU A 184 12.54 6.68 -13.22
C LEU A 184 11.32 7.60 -13.28
N ASP A 185 10.27 7.33 -12.50
CA ASP A 185 9.04 8.16 -12.49
C ASP A 185 9.33 9.62 -12.14
N SER A 186 10.23 9.84 -11.18
CA SER A 186 10.59 11.19 -10.73
C SER A 186 11.44 11.93 -11.78
N LEU A 187 12.34 11.21 -12.47
CA LEU A 187 13.13 11.74 -13.58
C LEU A 187 12.24 12.13 -14.76
N LEU A 188 11.33 11.24 -15.17
CA LEU A 188 10.37 11.47 -16.26
C LEU A 188 9.50 12.69 -15.97
N LEU A 189 9.02 12.83 -14.73
CA LEU A 189 8.17 13.94 -14.33
C LEU A 189 8.93 15.28 -14.31
N ALA A 190 10.16 15.31 -13.78
CA ALA A 190 11.01 16.51 -13.82
C ALA A 190 11.36 16.91 -15.26
N ARG A 191 11.63 15.93 -16.13
CA ARG A 191 11.91 16.13 -17.56
C ARG A 191 10.67 16.60 -18.32
N SER A 192 9.49 16.08 -17.98
CA SER A 192 8.21 16.58 -18.49
C SER A 192 8.01 18.06 -18.14
N ALA A 193 8.26 18.45 -16.89
CA ALA A 193 8.17 19.84 -16.45
C ALA A 193 9.13 20.74 -17.25
N ALA A 194 10.34 20.27 -17.55
CA ALA A 194 11.32 21.01 -18.34
C ALA A 194 10.84 21.23 -19.79
N TRP A 195 10.31 20.18 -20.44
CA TRP A 195 9.71 20.32 -21.77
C TRP A 195 8.48 21.21 -21.79
N LEU A 196 7.68 21.21 -20.72
CA LEU A 196 6.53 22.10 -20.59
C LEU A 196 6.99 23.56 -20.45
N CYS A 197 8.01 23.85 -19.64
CA CYS A 197 8.64 25.18 -19.60
C CYS A 197 9.15 25.62 -20.99
N ARG A 198 9.79 24.71 -21.73
CA ARG A 198 10.26 24.99 -23.10
C ARG A 198 9.09 25.31 -24.05
N ALA A 199 7.99 24.56 -23.96
CA ALA A 199 6.80 24.83 -24.76
C ALA A 199 6.19 26.21 -24.46
N GLU A 200 6.07 26.57 -23.18
CA GLU A 200 5.57 27.89 -22.77
C GLU A 200 6.51 29.02 -23.24
N GLU A 201 7.84 28.82 -23.18
CA GLU A 201 8.83 29.76 -23.69
C GLU A 201 8.69 29.99 -25.21
N LEU A 202 8.54 28.91 -25.99
CA LEU A 202 8.42 28.94 -27.45
C LEU A 202 7.10 29.52 -27.95
N SER A 203 6.01 29.29 -27.22
CA SER A 203 4.65 29.71 -27.61
C SER A 203 4.20 31.03 -26.98
N GLY A 204 4.80 31.43 -25.87
CA GLY A 204 4.32 32.52 -25.02
C GLY A 204 3.02 32.21 -24.27
N GLN A 205 2.52 30.96 -24.32
CA GLN A 205 1.25 30.55 -23.70
C GLN A 205 1.51 29.87 -22.35
N LYS A 206 0.61 30.09 -21.39
CA LYS A 206 0.56 29.29 -20.15
C LYS A 206 -0.28 28.03 -20.38
N LEU A 207 0.24 26.88 -19.96
CA LEU A 207 -0.36 25.56 -20.16
C LEU A 207 -0.80 24.97 -18.82
N ASP A 208 -1.63 25.71 -18.08
CA ASP A 208 -1.93 25.42 -16.67
C ASP A 208 -2.64 24.07 -16.44
N ARG A 209 -3.42 23.54 -17.42
CA ARG A 209 -3.98 22.18 -17.30
C ARG A 209 -2.89 21.10 -17.29
N ALA A 210 -1.85 21.26 -18.10
CA ALA A 210 -0.72 20.33 -18.13
C ALA A 210 0.10 20.42 -16.83
N TRP A 211 0.26 21.63 -16.28
CA TRP A 211 0.90 21.84 -14.98
C TRP A 211 0.14 21.17 -13.83
N ALA A 212 -1.19 21.26 -13.81
CA ALA A 212 -1.99 20.59 -12.78
C ALA A 212 -1.75 19.07 -12.75
N VAL A 213 -1.57 18.43 -13.92
CA VAL A 213 -1.22 17.00 -14.00
C VAL A 213 0.17 16.74 -13.40
N ILE A 214 1.16 17.56 -13.75
CA ILE A 214 2.53 17.41 -13.24
C ILE A 214 2.57 17.60 -11.72
N GLU A 215 1.90 18.63 -11.21
CA GLU A 215 1.81 18.90 -9.77
C GLU A 215 1.11 17.76 -9.02
N TYR A 216 0.02 17.21 -9.58
CA TYR A 216 -0.69 16.10 -8.97
C TYR A 216 0.20 14.86 -8.86
N LEU A 217 0.90 14.51 -9.94
CA LEU A 217 1.85 13.39 -9.98
C LEU A 217 3.08 13.63 -9.08
N ALA A 218 3.44 14.89 -8.85
CA ALA A 218 4.50 15.25 -7.90
C ALA A 218 4.04 15.14 -6.42
N GLY A 219 2.75 14.91 -6.17
CA GLY A 219 2.14 14.80 -4.85
C GLY A 219 1.51 16.09 -4.33
N ARG A 220 1.57 17.20 -5.10
CA ARG A 220 0.92 18.48 -4.79
C ARG A 220 -0.53 18.51 -5.25
N GLU A 221 -1.33 17.57 -4.73
CA GLU A 221 -2.71 17.36 -5.19
C GLU A 221 -3.63 18.57 -4.93
N MET A 222 -3.43 19.31 -3.84
CA MET A 222 -4.28 20.48 -3.52
C MET A 222 -3.99 21.67 -4.45
N PRO A 223 -2.73 22.12 -4.62
CA PRO A 223 -2.38 23.12 -5.63
C PRO A 223 -2.81 22.71 -7.04
N ALA A 224 -2.60 21.45 -7.44
CA ALA A 224 -3.02 20.94 -8.74
C ALA A 224 -4.52 21.11 -8.99
N ARG A 225 -5.35 20.76 -8.00
CA ARG A 225 -6.81 20.95 -8.07
C ARG A 225 -7.20 22.42 -8.17
N ALA A 226 -6.61 23.26 -7.32
CA ALA A 226 -6.86 24.70 -7.35
C ALA A 226 -6.51 25.30 -8.72
N LEU A 227 -5.36 24.90 -9.28
CA LEU A 227 -4.93 25.30 -10.61
C LEU A 227 -5.92 24.83 -11.69
N TRP A 228 -6.31 23.55 -11.69
CA TRP A 228 -7.27 23.00 -12.64
C TRP A 228 -8.62 23.72 -12.60
N GLN A 229 -9.14 23.97 -11.39
CA GLN A 229 -10.44 24.61 -11.17
C GLN A 229 -10.43 26.11 -11.48
N SER A 230 -9.26 26.76 -11.47
CA SER A 230 -9.12 28.17 -11.84
C SER A 230 -9.26 28.41 -13.35
N ILE A 231 -9.12 27.36 -14.16
CA ILE A 231 -9.15 27.44 -15.62
C ILE A 231 -10.61 27.46 -16.09
N PRO A 232 -11.03 28.44 -16.93
CA PRO A 232 -12.37 28.48 -17.47
C PRO A 232 -12.76 27.16 -18.16
N ARG A 233 -13.97 26.69 -17.92
CA ARG A 233 -14.53 25.52 -18.62
C ARG A 233 -14.82 25.91 -20.07
N GLY A 234 -13.89 25.56 -20.96
CA GLY A 234 -14.05 25.65 -22.41
C GLY A 234 -14.79 24.45 -23.00
N GLU A 235 -14.43 24.07 -24.22
CA GLU A 235 -15.00 22.90 -24.89
C GLU A 235 -14.77 21.59 -24.08
N PRO A 236 -15.68 20.60 -24.24
CA PRO A 236 -15.55 19.32 -23.55
C PRO A 236 -14.24 18.61 -23.88
N ILE A 237 -13.55 18.13 -22.86
CA ILE A 237 -12.34 17.33 -22.99
C ILE A 237 -12.69 15.98 -23.62
N THR A 238 -12.15 15.69 -24.82
CA THR A 238 -12.49 14.48 -25.58
C THR A 238 -11.51 13.33 -25.35
N ALA A 239 -10.23 13.63 -25.12
CA ALA A 239 -9.19 12.62 -24.88
C ALA A 239 -9.47 11.78 -23.63
N THR A 240 -9.36 10.46 -23.74
CA THR A 240 -9.69 9.50 -22.68
C THR A 240 -8.98 9.80 -21.37
N ILE A 241 -7.65 9.93 -21.40
CA ILE A 241 -6.87 10.19 -20.18
C ILE A 241 -7.17 11.57 -19.57
N ALA A 242 -7.50 12.55 -20.40
CA ALA A 242 -7.82 13.89 -19.94
C ALA A 242 -9.18 13.92 -19.20
N LYS A 243 -10.11 13.01 -19.52
CA LYS A 243 -11.34 12.82 -18.75
C LYS A 243 -11.08 12.24 -17.36
N TRP A 244 -10.11 11.33 -17.24
CA TRP A 244 -9.65 10.84 -15.94
C TRP A 244 -9.06 11.97 -15.09
N TRP A 245 -8.21 12.80 -15.70
CA TRP A 245 -7.66 13.98 -15.03
C TRP A 245 -8.73 14.98 -14.61
N ASP A 246 -9.69 15.25 -15.50
CA ASP A 246 -10.82 16.10 -15.15
C ASP A 246 -11.62 15.53 -13.97
N LEU A 247 -11.88 14.22 -13.94
CA LEU A 247 -12.56 13.57 -12.83
C LEU A 247 -11.80 13.76 -11.50
N VAL A 248 -10.50 13.47 -11.44
CA VAL A 248 -9.73 13.50 -10.19
C VAL A 248 -9.32 14.91 -9.74
N LEU A 249 -9.26 15.88 -10.66
CA LEU A 249 -8.91 17.27 -10.37
C LEU A 249 -10.14 18.17 -10.17
N SER A 250 -11.28 17.85 -10.80
CA SER A 250 -12.53 18.60 -10.59
C SER A 250 -13.35 18.09 -9.40
N GLU A 251 -13.39 16.78 -9.15
CA GLU A 251 -14.11 16.22 -8.00
C GLU A 251 -13.15 16.10 -6.78
N PRO A 252 -13.50 16.67 -5.62
CA PRO A 252 -12.71 16.47 -4.41
C PRO A 252 -12.84 15.02 -3.95
N TYR A 253 -11.79 14.23 -4.20
CA TYR A 253 -11.63 12.84 -3.72
C TYR A 253 -12.71 11.87 -4.27
N PRO A 254 -12.69 11.56 -5.57
CA PRO A 254 -13.66 10.63 -6.16
C PRO A 254 -13.57 9.25 -5.48
N SER A 255 -14.72 8.70 -5.12
CA SER A 255 -14.81 7.38 -4.49
C SER A 255 -14.43 6.25 -5.46
N LEU A 256 -14.08 5.07 -4.92
CA LEU A 256 -13.80 3.89 -5.74
C LEU A 256 -14.98 3.57 -6.68
N ASP A 257 -16.21 3.64 -6.17
CA ASP A 257 -17.45 3.51 -6.94
C ASP A 257 -17.49 4.44 -8.15
N ARG A 258 -17.18 5.72 -7.92
CA ARG A 258 -17.20 6.74 -8.97
C ARG A 258 -16.18 6.45 -10.06
N LEU A 259 -14.96 6.09 -9.66
CA LEU A 259 -13.88 5.73 -10.58
C LEU A 259 -14.21 4.44 -11.34
N ALA A 260 -14.76 3.43 -10.68
CA ALA A 260 -15.10 2.15 -11.32
C ALA A 260 -16.24 2.29 -12.32
N LEU A 261 -17.25 3.12 -12.01
CA LEU A 261 -18.31 3.45 -12.96
C LEU A 261 -17.79 4.24 -14.17
N HIS A 262 -16.82 5.14 -13.96
CA HIS A 262 -16.17 5.84 -15.06
C HIS A 262 -15.34 4.88 -15.93
N ALA A 263 -14.60 3.94 -15.32
CA ALA A 263 -13.89 2.90 -16.06
C ALA A 263 -14.80 2.00 -16.91
N ALA A 264 -16.06 1.79 -16.49
CA ALA A 264 -17.07 1.07 -17.26
C ALA A 264 -17.65 1.87 -18.45
N GLU A 265 -17.23 3.13 -18.64
CA GLU A 265 -17.56 3.90 -19.84
C GLU A 265 -16.70 3.47 -21.04
N PRO A 266 -17.21 3.54 -22.29
CA PRO A 266 -16.50 3.04 -23.45
C PRO A 266 -15.13 3.72 -23.61
N GLY A 267 -14.09 2.90 -23.75
CA GLY A 267 -12.70 3.35 -23.91
C GLY A 267 -12.03 3.86 -22.62
N GLN A 268 -12.75 4.07 -21.51
CA GLN A 268 -12.16 4.64 -20.29
C GLN A 268 -11.29 3.67 -19.50
N ALA A 269 -11.58 2.36 -19.57
CA ALA A 269 -10.74 1.33 -18.97
C ALA A 269 -9.27 1.40 -19.45
N ALA A 270 -9.01 1.91 -20.66
CA ALA A 270 -7.65 2.05 -21.18
C ALA A 270 -6.75 3.01 -20.38
N TRP A 271 -7.26 3.83 -19.46
CA TRP A 271 -6.44 4.65 -18.55
C TRP A 271 -6.77 4.47 -17.07
N GLY A 272 -7.86 3.78 -16.76
CA GLY A 272 -8.44 3.79 -15.42
C GLY A 272 -7.67 3.05 -14.35
N LEU A 273 -6.79 2.11 -14.69
CA LEU A 273 -6.25 1.19 -13.68
C LEU A 273 -5.35 1.93 -12.67
N TYR A 274 -4.52 2.88 -13.11
CA TYR A 274 -3.67 3.64 -12.19
C TYR A 274 -4.50 4.43 -11.17
N PHE A 275 -5.60 5.05 -11.60
CA PHE A 275 -6.49 5.81 -10.71
C PHE A 275 -7.27 4.91 -9.76
N LEU A 276 -7.76 3.76 -10.24
CA LEU A 276 -8.42 2.77 -9.39
C LEU A 276 -7.47 2.23 -8.32
N VAL A 277 -6.26 1.84 -8.70
CA VAL A 277 -5.26 1.31 -7.75
C VAL A 277 -4.85 2.39 -6.74
N ALA A 278 -4.67 3.64 -7.17
CA ALA A 278 -4.41 4.76 -6.25
C ALA A 278 -5.53 4.92 -5.22
N GLN A 279 -6.79 4.80 -5.63
CA GLN A 279 -7.92 4.90 -4.71
C GLN A 279 -8.04 3.68 -3.79
N LEU A 280 -7.68 2.49 -4.28
CA LEU A 280 -7.58 1.27 -3.47
C LEU A 280 -6.49 1.37 -2.40
N GLU A 281 -5.49 2.23 -2.62
CA GLU A 281 -4.50 2.47 -1.58
C GLU A 281 -5.06 3.20 -0.36
N ILE A 282 -6.09 4.02 -0.57
CA ILE A 282 -6.78 4.82 0.44
C ILE A 282 -7.94 4.03 1.05
N ASN A 283 -8.80 3.49 0.18
CA ASN A 283 -9.99 2.74 0.52
C ASN A 283 -9.70 1.25 0.37
N MET A 284 -9.35 0.58 1.47
CA MET A 284 -9.37 -0.88 1.51
C MET A 284 -10.81 -1.36 1.60
N SER A 285 -11.52 -1.38 0.47
CA SER A 285 -12.74 -2.18 0.30
C SER A 285 -12.43 -3.67 0.44
N ASP A 286 -13.46 -4.51 0.45
CA ASP A 286 -13.27 -5.96 0.39
C ASP A 286 -12.41 -6.35 -0.83
N ALA A 287 -11.37 -7.14 -0.59
CA ALA A 287 -10.42 -7.55 -1.62
C ALA A 287 -11.08 -8.44 -2.69
N GLY A 288 -12.10 -9.22 -2.31
CA GLY A 288 -12.88 -10.05 -3.21
C GLY A 288 -13.77 -9.21 -4.14
N GLU A 289 -14.51 -8.25 -3.58
CA GLU A 289 -15.34 -7.32 -4.37
C GLU A 289 -14.51 -6.52 -5.37
N THR A 290 -13.38 -5.97 -4.89
CA THR A 290 -12.45 -5.24 -5.74
C THR A 290 -11.86 -6.13 -6.82
N GLY A 291 -11.51 -7.37 -6.46
CA GLY A 291 -11.05 -8.37 -7.41
C GLY A 291 -12.04 -8.62 -8.52
N ALA A 292 -13.32 -8.80 -8.19
CA ALA A 292 -14.39 -8.96 -9.17
C ALA A 292 -14.52 -7.74 -10.09
N ILE A 293 -14.47 -6.52 -9.54
CA ILE A 293 -14.52 -5.27 -10.32
C ILE A 293 -13.37 -5.21 -11.33
N LEU A 294 -12.15 -5.46 -10.88
CA LEU A 294 -10.96 -5.43 -11.72
C LEU A 294 -11.00 -6.53 -12.79
N SER A 295 -11.42 -7.74 -12.43
CA SER A 295 -11.61 -8.84 -13.40
C SER A 295 -12.68 -8.52 -14.45
N MET A 296 -13.77 -7.85 -14.09
CA MET A 296 -14.81 -7.43 -15.05
C MET A 296 -14.34 -6.32 -15.99
N LEU A 297 -13.62 -5.33 -15.45
CA LEU A 297 -13.19 -4.15 -16.21
C LEU A 297 -11.98 -4.44 -17.12
N TYR A 298 -11.05 -5.29 -16.68
CA TYR A 298 -9.77 -5.48 -17.35
C TYR A 298 -9.54 -6.93 -17.77
N GLY A 299 -9.95 -7.90 -16.97
CA GLY A 299 -9.79 -9.33 -17.28
C GLY A 299 -8.38 -9.67 -17.81
N PRO A 300 -8.26 -10.35 -18.97
CA PRO A 300 -6.96 -10.62 -19.60
C PRO A 300 -6.16 -9.38 -20.00
N ALA A 301 -6.81 -8.25 -20.32
CA ALA A 301 -6.13 -7.02 -20.72
C ALA A 301 -5.32 -6.37 -19.58
N MET A 302 -5.51 -6.83 -18.33
CA MET A 302 -4.72 -6.39 -17.19
C MET A 302 -3.21 -6.69 -17.36
N GLU A 303 -2.86 -7.65 -18.20
CA GLU A 303 -1.49 -7.96 -18.59
C GLU A 303 -0.77 -6.73 -19.19
N GLY A 304 -1.47 -5.87 -19.93
CA GLY A 304 -0.91 -4.61 -20.46
C GLY A 304 -0.57 -3.56 -19.38
N TRP A 305 -0.93 -3.83 -18.12
CA TRP A 305 -0.74 -2.95 -16.97
C TRP A 305 0.24 -3.52 -15.94
N HIS A 306 1.29 -4.18 -16.43
CA HIS A 306 2.29 -4.81 -15.58
C HIS A 306 2.95 -3.85 -14.57
N ASP A 307 2.93 -2.54 -14.82
CA ASP A 307 3.41 -1.50 -13.89
C ASP A 307 2.52 -1.35 -12.63
N ALA A 308 1.21 -1.60 -12.73
CA ALA A 308 0.26 -1.49 -11.60
C ALA A 308 0.09 -2.81 -10.83
N LEU A 309 0.45 -3.93 -11.45
CA LEU A 309 0.27 -5.27 -10.89
C LEU A 309 1.03 -5.52 -9.59
N PRO A 310 2.31 -5.09 -9.40
CA PRO A 310 3.04 -5.32 -8.15
C PRO A 310 2.30 -4.82 -6.91
N SER A 311 1.57 -3.71 -7.01
CA SER A 311 0.83 -3.14 -5.89
C SER A 311 -0.49 -3.85 -5.62
N LEU A 312 -1.16 -4.33 -6.66
CA LEU A 312 -2.33 -5.21 -6.53
C LEU A 312 -1.95 -6.55 -5.88
N THR A 313 -0.88 -7.18 -6.37
CA THR A 313 -0.35 -8.47 -5.89
C THR A 313 -0.07 -8.44 -4.39
N ARG A 314 0.54 -7.37 -3.88
CA ARG A 314 0.89 -7.25 -2.45
C ARG A 314 -0.30 -7.02 -1.55
N ARG A 315 -1.34 -6.35 -2.03
CA ARG A 315 -2.41 -5.87 -1.14
C ARG A 315 -3.64 -6.76 -1.11
N MET A 316 -3.95 -7.44 -2.21
CA MET A 316 -5.30 -7.90 -2.42
C MET A 316 -5.47 -9.40 -2.66
N GLY A 317 -4.39 -10.19 -2.79
CA GLY A 317 -4.49 -11.65 -2.94
C GLY A 317 -5.54 -12.09 -3.97
N VAL A 318 -5.71 -11.32 -5.05
CA VAL A 318 -6.92 -11.38 -5.89
C VAL A 318 -6.93 -12.68 -6.69
N SER A 319 -7.80 -13.60 -6.30
CA SER A 319 -7.95 -14.92 -6.96
C SER A 319 -8.25 -14.80 -8.46
N GLY A 320 -9.08 -13.82 -8.84
CA GLY A 320 -9.45 -13.54 -10.24
C GLY A 320 -8.35 -12.95 -11.11
N LEU A 321 -7.23 -12.51 -10.52
CA LEU A 321 -6.09 -11.89 -11.23
C LEU A 321 -4.83 -12.75 -11.20
N ARG A 322 -4.93 -14.01 -10.75
CA ARG A 322 -3.79 -14.92 -10.60
C ARG A 322 -2.95 -15.03 -11.88
N GLY A 323 -3.59 -15.21 -13.03
CA GLY A 323 -2.90 -15.33 -14.33
C GLY A 323 -2.03 -14.10 -14.64
N PRO A 324 -2.61 -12.90 -14.75
CA PRO A 324 -1.85 -11.67 -14.97
C PRO A 324 -0.74 -11.44 -13.93
N ILE A 325 -1.01 -11.68 -12.63
CA ILE A 325 -0.04 -11.53 -11.55
C ILE A 325 1.18 -12.45 -11.74
N THR A 326 0.94 -13.72 -12.08
CA THR A 326 2.05 -14.68 -12.28
C THR A 326 2.94 -14.36 -13.48
N ARG A 327 2.39 -13.68 -14.50
CA ARG A 327 3.12 -13.27 -15.71
C ARG A 327 3.70 -11.87 -15.61
N SER A 328 3.30 -11.06 -14.64
CA SER A 328 3.70 -9.65 -14.56
C SER A 328 5.23 -9.43 -14.58
N PRO A 329 6.09 -10.23 -13.90
CA PRO A 329 7.53 -10.03 -13.96
C PRO A 329 8.12 -10.31 -15.34
N GLN A 330 7.55 -11.28 -16.07
CA GLN A 330 7.93 -11.58 -17.46
C GLN A 330 7.54 -10.44 -18.39
N MET A 331 6.30 -9.94 -18.26
CA MET A 331 5.79 -8.86 -19.11
C MET A 331 6.54 -7.54 -18.91
N ALA A 332 6.82 -7.17 -17.66
CA ALA A 332 7.59 -5.97 -17.36
C ALA A 332 8.99 -6.05 -17.98
N ARG A 333 9.65 -7.23 -17.90
CA ARG A 333 10.95 -7.49 -18.52
C ARG A 333 10.90 -7.42 -20.04
N GLU A 334 9.87 -7.98 -20.67
CA GLU A 334 9.69 -7.90 -22.12
C GLU A 334 9.57 -6.44 -22.59
N ASP A 335 8.75 -5.66 -21.90
CA ASP A 335 8.50 -4.25 -22.24
C ASP A 335 9.75 -3.38 -22.00
N TRP A 336 10.49 -3.67 -20.94
CA TRP A 336 11.79 -3.06 -20.66
C TRP A 336 12.83 -3.40 -21.74
N LEU A 337 12.98 -4.67 -22.13
CA LEU A 337 13.93 -5.10 -23.16
C LEU A 337 13.65 -4.48 -24.53
N LYS A 338 12.37 -4.36 -24.92
CA LYS A 338 11.97 -3.63 -26.13
C LYS A 338 12.42 -2.17 -26.10
N THR A 339 12.37 -1.55 -24.93
CA THR A 339 12.79 -0.15 -24.73
C THR A 339 14.31 -0.02 -24.71
N MET A 340 15.01 -0.96 -24.07
CA MET A 340 16.48 -1.07 -24.10
C MET A 340 17.01 -1.22 -25.52
N ALA A 341 16.40 -2.06 -26.35
CA ALA A 341 16.79 -2.24 -27.75
C ALA A 341 16.68 -0.92 -28.53
N LEU A 342 15.56 -0.19 -28.40
CA LEU A 342 15.37 1.10 -29.04
C LEU A 342 16.38 2.15 -28.54
N ALA A 343 16.67 2.17 -27.23
CA ALA A 343 17.62 3.12 -26.65
C ALA A 343 19.04 2.85 -27.14
N ALA A 344 19.44 1.58 -27.17
CA ALA A 344 20.71 1.16 -27.72
C ALA A 344 20.84 1.51 -29.21
N GLN A 345 19.78 1.37 -30.00
CA GLN A 345 19.76 1.79 -31.41
C GLN A 345 19.96 3.30 -31.55
N ASN A 346 19.23 4.10 -30.76
CA ASN A 346 19.33 5.56 -30.78
C ASN A 346 20.72 6.06 -30.33
N GLU A 347 21.38 5.35 -29.42
CA GLU A 347 22.76 5.64 -28.97
C GLU A 347 23.84 4.99 -29.87
N ALA A 348 23.47 4.39 -31.00
CA ALA A 348 24.37 3.70 -31.93
C ALA A 348 25.24 2.59 -31.26
N ARG A 349 24.60 1.79 -30.39
CA ARG A 349 25.18 0.65 -29.66
C ARG A 349 24.63 -0.69 -30.20
N PRO A 350 25.12 -1.16 -31.36
CA PRO A 350 24.61 -2.39 -31.97
C PRO A 350 24.89 -3.64 -31.12
N ASP A 351 25.97 -3.63 -30.32
CA ASP A 351 26.30 -4.66 -29.34
C ASP A 351 25.18 -4.84 -28.31
N LEU A 352 24.68 -3.73 -27.77
CA LEU A 352 23.63 -3.74 -26.76
C LEU A 352 22.24 -4.00 -27.36
N THR A 353 22.03 -3.57 -28.61
CA THR A 353 20.81 -3.88 -29.36
C THR A 353 20.65 -5.38 -29.55
N ALA A 354 21.70 -6.05 -30.08
CA ALA A 354 21.68 -7.49 -30.32
C ALA A 354 21.47 -8.30 -29.02
N ARG A 355 22.05 -7.82 -27.92
CA ARG A 355 21.87 -8.41 -26.59
C ARG A 355 20.44 -8.26 -26.06
N ALA A 356 19.76 -7.14 -26.32
CA ALA A 356 18.36 -6.94 -25.91
C ALA A 356 17.44 -7.90 -26.68
N GLU A 357 17.72 -8.05 -27.98
CA GLU A 357 17.01 -8.98 -28.87
C GLU A 357 17.27 -10.44 -28.51
N GLU A 358 18.45 -10.79 -28.00
CA GLU A 358 18.73 -12.11 -27.41
C GLU A 358 17.88 -12.35 -26.15
N GLY A 359 17.86 -11.41 -25.20
CA GLY A 359 17.01 -11.52 -24.01
C GLY A 359 15.52 -11.66 -24.34
N LEU A 360 15.03 -10.96 -25.37
CA LEU A 360 13.66 -11.11 -25.87
C LEU A 360 13.38 -12.49 -26.45
N ARG A 361 14.34 -13.06 -27.20
CA ARG A 361 14.22 -14.42 -27.74
C ARG A 361 14.19 -15.46 -26.61
N ASP A 362 15.06 -15.33 -25.62
CA ASP A 362 15.08 -16.22 -24.45
C ASP A 362 13.75 -16.19 -23.68
N LEU A 363 13.17 -14.99 -23.52
CA LEU A 363 11.87 -14.81 -22.88
C LEU A 363 10.73 -15.47 -23.67
N GLN A 364 10.77 -15.42 -25.00
CA GLN A 364 9.77 -16.03 -25.89
C GLN A 364 9.89 -17.55 -26.02
N LEU A 365 11.12 -18.08 -25.99
CA LEU A 365 11.37 -19.52 -25.98
C LEU A 365 10.86 -20.17 -24.68
N GLY A 366 10.88 -19.40 -23.58
CA GLY A 366 10.52 -19.88 -22.26
C GLY A 366 11.46 -21.00 -21.79
N GLY A 367 11.01 -21.78 -20.82
CA GLY A 367 11.70 -22.99 -20.37
C GLY A 367 12.14 -22.99 -18.91
N SER A 368 11.88 -21.91 -18.16
CA SER A 368 11.87 -22.00 -16.71
C SER A 368 10.67 -22.83 -16.22
N ALA A 369 10.84 -23.49 -15.08
CA ALA A 369 9.72 -24.06 -14.34
C ALA A 369 8.71 -22.99 -13.88
N VAL A 370 9.14 -21.72 -13.79
CA VAL A 370 8.30 -20.59 -13.41
C VAL A 370 8.43 -19.46 -14.46
N PRO A 371 7.37 -19.16 -15.23
CA PRO A 371 7.42 -18.17 -16.31
C PRO A 371 7.95 -16.79 -15.92
N SER A 372 7.74 -16.36 -14.67
CA SER A 372 8.28 -15.09 -14.14
C SER A 372 9.83 -14.98 -14.23
N CYS A 373 10.52 -16.11 -14.27
CA CYS A 373 11.98 -16.21 -14.31
C CYS A 373 12.55 -16.28 -15.74
N ASP A 374 11.72 -16.40 -16.77
CA ASP A 374 12.18 -16.54 -18.16
C ASP A 374 12.96 -15.31 -18.65
N GLY A 375 14.18 -15.51 -19.19
CA GLY A 375 15.04 -14.41 -19.63
C GLY A 375 15.77 -13.64 -18.51
N LEU A 376 15.58 -14.00 -17.24
CA LEU A 376 16.23 -13.31 -16.11
C LEU A 376 17.77 -13.40 -16.19
N LYS A 377 18.29 -14.58 -16.52
CA LYS A 377 19.75 -14.81 -16.63
C LYS A 377 20.39 -13.98 -17.75
N ALA A 378 19.72 -13.84 -18.88
CA ALA A 378 20.20 -13.04 -20.01
C ALA A 378 20.30 -11.54 -19.66
N CYS A 379 19.42 -11.08 -18.75
CA CYS A 379 19.32 -9.69 -18.32
C CYS A 379 20.18 -9.35 -17.09
N ALA A 380 20.75 -10.35 -16.42
CA ALA A 380 21.29 -10.21 -15.06
C ALA A 380 22.36 -9.11 -14.94
N GLU A 381 23.33 -9.09 -15.85
CA GLU A 381 24.42 -8.10 -15.83
C GLU A 381 23.90 -6.66 -16.06
N TRP A 382 22.86 -6.46 -16.88
CA TRP A 382 22.25 -5.12 -17.04
C TRP A 382 21.52 -4.66 -15.78
N ILE A 383 20.83 -5.60 -15.14
CA ILE A 383 20.17 -5.33 -13.85
C ILE A 383 21.23 -5.00 -12.79
N GLN A 384 22.36 -5.70 -12.78
CA GLN A 384 23.51 -5.41 -11.90
C GLN A 384 24.16 -4.07 -12.21
N ASN A 385 24.34 -3.74 -13.49
CA ASN A 385 24.85 -2.43 -13.92
C ASN A 385 23.96 -1.31 -13.40
N GLY A 386 22.64 -1.50 -13.32
CA GLY A 386 21.72 -0.55 -12.70
C GLY A 386 22.13 -0.14 -11.27
N VAL A 387 22.83 -0.99 -10.51
CA VAL A 387 23.38 -0.66 -9.17
C VAL A 387 24.61 0.24 -9.27
N LEU A 388 25.49 -0.02 -10.24
CA LEU A 388 26.82 0.61 -10.37
C LEU A 388 26.81 1.90 -11.20
N VAL A 389 25.97 1.97 -12.24
CA VAL A 389 25.95 3.02 -13.27
C VAL A 389 25.56 4.39 -12.70
N GLY A 390 24.91 4.41 -11.53
CA GLY A 390 24.57 5.65 -10.84
C GLY A 390 25.49 6.02 -9.70
N LYS A 391 26.81 5.81 -9.81
CA LYS A 391 27.75 6.50 -8.91
C LYS A 391 28.67 7.45 -9.65
N ASP A 392 29.28 7.02 -10.76
CA ASP A 392 30.41 7.75 -11.34
C ASP A 392 30.24 8.11 -12.84
N SER A 393 29.06 7.88 -13.42
CA SER A 393 28.80 8.23 -14.84
C SER A 393 28.43 9.72 -14.98
N PRO A 394 29.01 10.46 -15.94
CA PRO A 394 28.60 11.83 -16.24
C PRO A 394 27.17 11.85 -16.78
N LEU A 395 26.36 12.78 -16.30
CA LEU A 395 25.02 12.99 -16.85
C LEU A 395 25.14 13.55 -18.27
N LYS A 396 24.33 13.03 -19.19
CA LYS A 396 24.27 13.53 -20.56
C LYS A 396 22.98 14.29 -20.82
N PRO A 397 22.96 15.20 -21.81
CA PRO A 397 21.73 15.73 -22.38
C PRO A 397 20.76 14.61 -22.73
N VAL A 398 19.47 14.84 -22.50
CA VAL A 398 18.44 13.82 -22.74
C VAL A 398 17.11 14.45 -23.08
N ALA A 399 16.48 13.96 -24.14
CA ALA A 399 15.13 14.37 -24.52
C ALA A 399 14.05 13.51 -23.87
N ALA A 400 14.17 12.18 -23.99
CA ALA A 400 13.16 11.23 -23.53
C ALA A 400 13.66 10.35 -22.37
N VAL A 401 14.53 9.37 -22.66
CA VAL A 401 15.26 8.51 -21.69
C VAL A 401 16.60 8.10 -22.30
N THR A 402 17.61 7.82 -21.46
CA THR A 402 18.89 7.24 -21.90
C THR A 402 18.97 5.76 -21.57
N LEU A 403 19.96 5.04 -22.13
CA LEU A 403 20.25 3.67 -21.74
C LEU A 403 20.52 3.55 -20.23
N ALA A 404 21.26 4.50 -19.65
CA ALA A 404 21.54 4.52 -18.21
C ALA A 404 20.28 4.73 -17.35
N ASP A 405 19.29 5.54 -17.80
CA ASP A 405 17.98 5.64 -17.13
C ASP A 405 17.30 4.26 -17.08
N LEU A 406 17.40 3.49 -18.18
CA LEU A 406 16.76 2.19 -18.31
C LEU A 406 17.49 1.07 -17.55
N GLU A 407 18.82 1.11 -17.43
CA GLU A 407 19.57 0.17 -16.59
C GLU A 407 19.20 0.34 -15.10
N VAL A 408 19.10 1.59 -14.63
CA VAL A 408 18.63 1.90 -13.27
C VAL A 408 17.21 1.37 -13.08
N TYR A 409 16.30 1.66 -14.01
CA TYR A 409 14.93 1.17 -13.95
C TYR A 409 14.83 -0.36 -14.00
N GLY A 410 15.68 -1.04 -14.77
CA GLY A 410 15.69 -2.50 -14.85
C GLY A 410 15.91 -3.15 -13.48
N TRP A 411 16.77 -2.57 -12.66
CA TRP A 411 16.93 -2.98 -11.26
C TRP A 411 15.71 -2.66 -10.41
N ASP A 412 15.20 -1.42 -10.48
CA ASP A 412 14.05 -0.99 -9.67
C ASP A 412 12.81 -1.87 -9.94
N MET A 413 12.51 -2.08 -11.22
CA MET A 413 11.43 -2.93 -11.69
C MET A 413 11.61 -4.38 -11.24
N THR A 414 12.82 -4.93 -11.35
CA THR A 414 13.10 -6.31 -10.92
C THR A 414 12.89 -6.47 -9.42
N ALA A 415 13.41 -5.55 -8.60
CA ALA A 415 13.25 -5.58 -7.16
C ALA A 415 11.76 -5.51 -6.76
N GLU A 416 11.00 -4.57 -7.34
CA GLU A 416 9.58 -4.38 -7.01
C GLU A 416 8.70 -5.57 -7.45
N THR A 417 8.87 -6.04 -8.68
CA THR A 417 8.06 -7.13 -9.25
C THR A 417 8.34 -8.46 -8.56
N PHE A 418 9.61 -8.84 -8.34
CA PHE A 418 9.94 -10.11 -7.70
C PHE A 418 9.65 -10.12 -6.20
N LEU A 419 9.88 -9.02 -5.48
CA LEU A 419 9.55 -8.98 -4.06
C LEU A 419 8.04 -9.12 -3.85
N GLY A 420 7.24 -8.34 -4.58
CA GLY A 420 5.78 -8.44 -4.51
C GLY A 420 5.27 -9.83 -4.90
N TYR A 421 5.83 -10.42 -5.95
CA TYR A 421 5.46 -11.75 -6.41
C TYR A 421 5.87 -12.86 -5.42
N PHE A 422 7.09 -12.81 -4.89
CA PHE A 422 7.57 -13.77 -3.90
C PHE A 422 6.74 -13.73 -2.62
N GLU A 423 6.45 -12.55 -2.09
CA GLU A 423 5.59 -12.43 -0.90
C GLU A 423 4.18 -12.93 -1.14
N PHE A 424 3.63 -12.70 -2.34
CA PHE A 424 2.35 -13.27 -2.73
C PHE A 424 2.39 -14.80 -2.73
N LEU A 425 3.39 -15.41 -3.38
CA LEU A 425 3.53 -16.88 -3.41
C LEU A 425 3.71 -17.46 -2.01
N GLU A 426 4.63 -16.91 -1.21
CA GLU A 426 4.99 -17.43 0.11
C GLU A 426 3.86 -17.24 1.12
N ARG A 427 3.25 -16.05 1.19
CA ARG A 427 2.37 -15.67 2.31
C ARG A 427 0.90 -15.65 1.99
N GLN A 428 0.53 -15.29 0.76
CA GLN A 428 -0.88 -15.14 0.38
C GLN A 428 -1.41 -16.38 -0.31
N PHE A 429 -0.64 -16.90 -1.25
CA PHE A 429 -1.02 -18.05 -2.06
C PHE A 429 -0.62 -19.38 -1.41
N GLY A 430 0.47 -19.39 -0.63
CA GLY A 430 0.95 -20.58 0.08
C GLY A 430 1.66 -21.59 -0.82
N ASP A 431 2.09 -21.19 -2.02
CA ASP A 431 2.83 -22.04 -2.95
C ASP A 431 4.33 -21.96 -2.67
N GLN A 432 4.74 -22.74 -1.66
CA GLN A 432 6.11 -22.78 -1.18
C GLN A 432 7.09 -23.34 -2.21
N GLU A 433 6.64 -24.23 -3.11
CA GLU A 433 7.47 -24.82 -4.15
C GLU A 433 7.83 -23.78 -5.21
N THR A 434 6.83 -23.08 -5.75
CA THR A 434 7.06 -21.98 -6.70
C THR A 434 7.84 -20.85 -6.06
N ALA A 435 7.56 -20.49 -4.80
CA ALA A 435 8.33 -19.48 -4.07
C ALA A 435 9.81 -19.87 -3.95
N ALA A 436 10.11 -21.13 -3.60
CA ALA A 436 11.48 -21.63 -3.51
C ALA A 436 12.19 -21.64 -4.86
N GLU A 437 11.49 -21.97 -5.95
CA GLU A 437 12.01 -21.90 -7.31
C GLU A 437 12.34 -20.47 -7.74
N VAL A 438 11.42 -19.53 -7.50
CA VAL A 438 11.64 -18.09 -7.77
C VAL A 438 12.87 -17.61 -7.03
N ARG A 439 12.99 -17.93 -5.73
CA ARG A 439 14.16 -17.56 -4.94
C ARG A 439 15.44 -18.17 -5.49
N ARG A 440 15.44 -19.44 -5.86
CA ARG A 440 16.63 -20.11 -6.41
C ARG A 440 17.06 -19.50 -7.74
N SER A 441 16.10 -19.27 -8.64
CA SER A 441 16.32 -18.66 -9.94
C SER A 441 16.84 -17.22 -9.80
N LEU A 442 16.25 -16.43 -8.90
CA LEU A 442 16.71 -15.07 -8.62
C LEU A 442 18.11 -15.07 -8.00
N SER A 443 18.37 -15.88 -6.96
CA SER A 443 19.69 -16.00 -6.32
C SER A 443 20.78 -16.42 -7.31
N ALA A 444 20.46 -17.29 -8.26
CA ALA A 444 21.43 -17.74 -9.27
C ALA A 444 21.77 -16.65 -10.29
N ALA A 445 20.82 -15.77 -10.62
CA ALA A 445 21.01 -14.71 -11.60
C ALA A 445 21.50 -13.39 -10.96
N LEU A 446 20.95 -13.03 -9.80
CA LEU A 446 21.07 -11.75 -9.10
C LEU A 446 21.23 -11.99 -7.59
N PRO A 447 22.37 -12.54 -7.13
CA PRO A 447 22.59 -12.89 -5.72
C PRO A 447 22.42 -11.71 -4.76
N GLU A 448 22.65 -10.48 -5.21
CA GLU A 448 22.47 -9.25 -4.43
C GLU A 448 21.01 -8.91 -4.10
N LEU A 449 20.04 -9.46 -4.86
CA LEU A 449 18.61 -9.32 -4.57
C LEU A 449 18.07 -10.41 -3.64
N GLU A 450 18.80 -11.52 -3.44
CA GLU A 450 18.35 -12.59 -2.53
C GLU A 450 18.03 -12.10 -1.11
N PRO A 451 18.84 -11.23 -0.46
CA PRO A 451 18.56 -10.80 0.90
C PRO A 451 17.19 -10.14 1.06
N TRP A 452 16.68 -9.52 -0.01
CA TRP A 452 15.36 -8.88 -0.04
C TRP A 452 14.20 -9.87 -0.08
N LEU A 453 14.41 -11.09 -0.59
CA LEU A 453 13.40 -12.15 -0.57
C LEU A 453 13.23 -12.78 0.82
N LYS A 454 14.16 -12.54 1.75
CA LYS A 454 13.99 -13.01 3.12
C LYS A 454 12.99 -12.10 3.82
N LYS A 455 12.05 -12.69 4.57
CA LYS A 455 11.17 -11.93 5.46
C LYS A 455 12.03 -10.93 6.24
N VAL A 456 11.78 -9.64 6.07
CA VAL A 456 12.49 -8.56 6.77
C VAL A 456 12.01 -8.52 8.22
N THR A 457 12.10 -9.65 8.91
CA THR A 457 11.90 -9.79 10.35
C THR A 457 13.21 -9.54 11.12
N ALA A 458 14.28 -9.13 10.44
CA ALA A 458 15.56 -8.92 11.08
C ALA A 458 16.31 -7.71 10.52
N ARG A 459 16.75 -6.86 11.44
CA ARG A 459 17.76 -5.78 11.33
C ARG A 459 19.10 -6.19 10.66
N LYS A 460 19.26 -7.46 10.22
CA LYS A 460 20.52 -8.12 9.82
C LYS A 460 20.60 -8.53 8.34
N ALA A 461 19.55 -8.40 7.54
CA ALA A 461 19.52 -8.92 6.16
C ALA A 461 19.88 -7.88 5.06
N TRP A 462 20.49 -6.75 5.42
CA TRP A 462 20.73 -5.66 4.47
C TRP A 462 21.92 -5.96 3.53
N PRO A 463 21.76 -5.91 2.19
CA PRO A 463 22.91 -5.89 1.29
C PRO A 463 23.67 -4.58 1.50
N GLN A 464 24.93 -4.66 1.93
CA GLN A 464 25.77 -3.48 2.20
C GLN A 464 26.02 -2.61 0.97
N ASP A 465 25.76 -3.14 -0.23
CA ASP A 465 26.12 -2.53 -1.50
C ASP A 465 25.01 -1.68 -2.15
N VAL A 466 23.79 -1.67 -1.58
CA VAL A 466 22.69 -0.81 -2.08
C VAL A 466 22.73 0.55 -1.36
N PRO A 467 22.91 1.68 -2.08
CA PRO A 467 22.86 3.02 -1.49
C PRO A 467 21.48 3.29 -0.87
N LEU A 468 21.45 3.74 0.38
CA LEU A 468 20.20 4.04 1.09
C LEU A 468 19.39 5.13 0.40
N GLU A 469 20.08 6.08 -0.23
CA GLU A 469 19.50 7.21 -0.94
C GLU A 469 18.66 6.75 -2.14
N ARG A 470 18.99 5.59 -2.74
CA ARG A 470 18.18 5.00 -3.80
C ARG A 470 16.81 4.53 -3.30
N LEU A 471 16.74 4.06 -2.06
CA LEU A 471 15.48 3.63 -1.45
C LEU A 471 14.52 4.80 -1.24
N GLU A 472 15.06 6.01 -1.17
CA GLU A 472 14.28 7.25 -1.22
C GLU A 472 13.63 7.51 -2.57
N TYR A 473 13.48 6.53 -3.46
CA TYR A 473 12.61 6.62 -4.65
C TYR A 473 11.46 5.63 -4.66
N PHE A 474 11.50 4.61 -3.79
CA PHE A 474 10.46 3.59 -3.73
C PHE A 474 9.31 3.94 -2.79
N GLU A 475 8.08 3.91 -3.30
CA GLU A 475 6.87 3.94 -2.44
C GLU A 475 6.45 2.55 -1.97
N THR A 476 7.19 1.53 -2.41
CA THR A 476 7.02 0.16 -1.97
C THR A 476 7.51 -0.02 -0.54
N ASN A 477 6.58 -0.40 0.34
CA ASN A 477 6.80 -0.59 1.77
C ASN A 477 8.08 -1.37 2.09
N ASP A 478 8.24 -2.55 1.50
CA ASP A 478 9.28 -3.50 1.89
C ASP A 478 10.66 -3.08 1.38
N LEU A 479 10.70 -2.28 0.31
CA LEU A 479 11.92 -1.66 -0.22
C LEU A 479 12.32 -0.41 0.56
N ALA A 480 11.35 0.37 1.06
CA ALA A 480 11.59 1.61 1.79
C ALA A 480 11.64 1.44 3.32
N GLN A 481 11.15 0.32 3.86
CA GLN A 481 11.18 0.00 5.28
C GLN A 481 12.61 0.07 5.89
N PRO A 482 13.68 -0.39 5.20
CA PRO A 482 15.06 -0.25 5.69
C PRO A 482 15.46 1.21 5.96
N LEU A 483 15.05 2.15 5.10
CA LEU A 483 15.30 3.60 5.28
C LEU A 483 14.65 4.12 6.57
N VAL A 484 13.44 3.63 6.85
CA VAL A 484 12.61 4.04 7.99
C VAL A 484 13.17 3.49 9.30
N PHE A 485 13.57 2.22 9.32
CA PHE A 485 14.02 1.54 10.54
C PHE A 485 15.52 1.71 10.82
N TRP A 486 16.26 2.33 9.90
CA TRP A 486 17.68 2.66 10.07
C TRP A 486 18.00 3.37 11.40
N PRO A 487 17.24 4.40 11.84
CA PRO A 487 17.53 5.13 13.09
C PRO A 487 17.33 4.30 14.36
N PHE A 488 16.68 3.13 14.28
CA PHE A 488 16.26 2.33 15.45
C PHE A 488 17.02 0.99 15.57
N ARG A 489 18.30 0.92 15.17
CA ARG A 489 19.14 -0.26 15.41
C ARG A 489 19.43 -0.44 16.90
N ASP A 490 19.41 -1.69 17.38
CA ASP A 490 19.59 -2.03 18.81
C ASP A 490 20.93 -1.55 19.36
N GLU A 491 20.91 -1.11 20.62
CA GLU A 491 22.08 -0.92 21.47
C GLU A 491 22.91 -2.22 21.53
N GLY A 492 24.15 -2.19 21.04
CA GLY A 492 25.09 -3.32 21.15
C GLY A 492 25.74 -3.78 19.84
N GLN A 493 25.33 -3.26 18.68
CA GLN A 493 26.10 -3.40 17.44
C GLN A 493 26.95 -2.14 17.21
N PRO A 494 28.15 -2.25 16.61
CA PRO A 494 28.90 -1.07 16.22
C PRO A 494 28.03 -0.25 15.27
N ASN A 495 27.61 0.92 15.75
CA ASN A 495 26.88 1.85 14.92
C ASN A 495 27.75 2.16 13.69
N PRO A 496 27.24 2.04 12.46
CA PRO A 496 27.84 2.81 11.38
C PRO A 496 27.92 4.27 11.84
N PRO A 497 28.93 5.05 11.41
CA PRO A 497 29.02 6.45 11.77
C PRO A 497 27.64 7.10 11.54
N PRO A 498 27.14 7.92 12.49
CA PRO A 498 25.86 8.57 12.30
C PRO A 498 25.88 9.27 10.93
N PRO A 499 24.83 9.11 10.11
CA PRO A 499 24.74 9.90 8.89
C PRO A 499 24.88 11.38 9.29
N SER A 500 25.50 12.19 8.43
CA SER A 500 25.52 13.64 8.61
C SER A 500 24.10 14.24 8.68
N ASP A 501 23.11 13.50 8.18
CA ASP A 501 21.70 13.84 8.22
C ASP A 501 21.04 13.60 9.58
N PRO A 502 20.11 14.48 10.01
CA PRO A 502 19.27 14.20 11.15
C PRO A 502 18.38 12.97 10.88
N PRO A 503 17.96 12.21 11.93
CA PRO A 503 17.12 11.02 11.77
C PRO A 503 15.81 11.23 10.99
N TRP A 504 15.31 12.47 10.95
CA TRP A 504 14.10 12.85 10.22
C TRP A 504 14.34 13.36 8.80
N GLY A 505 15.59 13.50 8.36
CA GLY A 505 15.96 13.98 7.02
C GLY A 505 15.23 13.23 5.90
N PRO A 506 15.24 11.88 5.88
CA PRO A 506 14.51 11.10 4.89
C PRO A 506 13.01 11.41 4.85
N ALA A 507 12.37 11.66 6.00
CA ALA A 507 10.96 12.00 6.08
C ALA A 507 10.66 13.39 5.49
N ALA A 508 11.58 14.35 5.61
CA ALA A 508 11.46 15.68 5.00
C ALA A 508 11.75 15.68 3.49
N ARG A 509 12.67 14.83 3.02
CA ARG A 509 12.91 14.62 1.58
C ARG A 509 11.77 13.89 0.87
N ASN A 510 11.00 13.10 1.62
CA ASN A 510 9.96 12.22 1.10
C ASN A 510 8.57 12.52 1.67
N TRP A 511 8.32 13.78 2.02
CA TRP A 511 7.13 14.18 2.75
C TRP A 511 5.82 14.01 1.96
N LEU A 512 5.84 14.15 0.63
CA LEU A 512 4.65 13.98 -0.24
C LEU A 512 4.44 12.54 -0.78
N ARG A 513 5.09 11.54 -0.20
CA ARG A 513 4.92 10.14 -0.66
C ARG A 513 3.53 9.59 -0.36
N ARG A 514 3.06 8.71 -1.23
CA ARG A 514 1.81 7.97 -1.05
C ARG A 514 2.04 6.65 -0.30
N GLY A 515 0.93 6.02 0.09
CA GLY A 515 0.90 4.65 0.56
C GLY A 515 1.56 4.43 1.92
N ARG A 516 2.05 3.21 2.16
CA ARG A 516 2.58 2.76 3.46
C ARG A 516 3.93 3.38 3.84
N VAL A 517 4.69 3.89 2.87
CA VAL A 517 5.96 4.56 3.15
C VAL A 517 5.72 5.89 3.85
N ALA A 518 4.67 6.62 3.46
CA ALA A 518 4.23 7.83 4.15
C ALA A 518 3.94 7.57 5.64
N TYR A 519 3.24 6.47 5.92
CA TYR A 519 2.97 6.01 7.29
C TYR A 519 4.26 5.84 8.10
N TRP A 520 5.23 5.14 7.54
CA TRP A 520 6.49 4.88 8.21
C TRP A 520 7.32 6.13 8.46
N HIS A 521 7.33 7.09 7.54
CA HIS A 521 7.94 8.40 7.78
C HIS A 521 7.28 9.11 8.98
N GLN A 522 5.95 9.02 9.14
CA GLN A 522 5.29 9.55 10.34
C GLN A 522 5.71 8.84 11.63
N VAL A 523 5.89 7.52 11.59
CA VAL A 523 6.38 6.76 12.75
C VAL A 523 7.77 7.24 13.16
N VAL A 524 8.67 7.49 12.19
CA VAL A 524 10.00 8.04 12.45
C VAL A 524 9.89 9.44 13.05
N LEU A 525 9.10 10.33 12.44
CA LEU A 525 8.91 11.70 12.92
C LEU A 525 8.37 11.75 14.35
N ASN A 526 7.36 10.93 14.67
CA ASN A 526 6.74 10.88 16.01
C ASN A 526 7.66 10.27 17.08
N ARG A 527 8.66 9.46 16.68
CA ARG A 527 9.66 8.86 17.58
C ARG A 527 10.95 9.66 17.68
N THR A 528 11.11 10.67 16.83
CA THR A 528 12.28 11.55 16.83
C THR A 528 11.98 12.76 17.73
N PRO A 529 12.93 13.24 18.54
CA PRO A 529 12.75 14.43 19.38
C PRO A 529 12.72 15.71 18.53
N ILE A 530 11.61 15.94 17.84
CA ILE A 530 11.34 17.12 17.01
C ILE A 530 10.51 18.11 17.84
N PRO A 531 10.83 19.42 17.82
CA PRO A 531 9.99 20.43 18.48
C PRO A 531 8.53 20.33 18.01
N GLU A 532 7.60 20.42 18.95
CA GLU A 532 6.17 20.23 18.69
C GLU A 532 5.62 21.16 17.59
N MET A 533 5.97 22.44 17.66
CA MET A 533 5.58 23.42 16.65
C MET A 533 6.11 23.08 15.25
N THR A 534 7.27 22.45 15.15
CA THR A 534 7.84 21.99 13.87
C THR A 534 7.03 20.84 13.30
N LEU A 535 6.61 19.88 14.15
CA LEU A 535 5.78 18.76 13.73
C LEU A 535 4.36 19.22 13.33
N LEU A 536 3.80 20.19 14.04
CA LEU A 536 2.52 20.82 13.71
C LEU A 536 2.62 21.54 12.35
N ALA A 537 3.64 22.39 12.16
CA ALA A 537 3.87 23.11 10.91
C ALA A 537 4.08 22.16 9.72
N TYR A 538 4.79 21.05 9.93
CA TYR A 538 4.97 20.00 8.93
C TYR A 538 3.63 19.38 8.48
N ARG A 539 2.75 19.05 9.43
CA ARG A 539 1.42 18.48 9.11
C ARG A 539 0.47 19.50 8.48
N GLU A 540 0.54 20.77 8.88
CA GLU A 540 -0.18 21.86 8.22
C GLU A 540 0.28 22.04 6.77
N LYS A 541 1.59 22.02 6.53
CA LYS A 541 2.16 22.08 5.18
C LYS A 541 1.68 20.89 4.34
N LEU A 542 1.66 19.68 4.90
CA LEU A 542 1.11 18.50 4.22
C LEU A 542 -0.35 18.67 3.85
N LEU A 543 -1.18 19.14 4.77
CA LEU A 543 -2.61 19.35 4.53
C LEU A 543 -2.86 20.42 3.44
N ALA A 544 -2.00 21.43 3.35
CA ALA A 544 -2.10 22.48 2.33
C ALA A 544 -1.65 22.03 0.93
N GLN A 545 -0.87 20.96 0.83
CA GLN A 545 -0.14 20.59 -0.39
C GLN A 545 -0.58 19.23 -0.93
N ALA A 546 -0.71 18.24 -0.06
CA ALA A 546 -1.00 16.87 -0.41
C ALA A 546 -2.51 16.57 -0.39
N GLY A 547 -2.89 15.51 -1.09
CA GLY A 547 -4.26 15.01 -1.07
C GLY A 547 -4.41 13.73 -0.26
N GLU A 548 -5.55 13.10 -0.43
CA GLU A 548 -5.98 11.98 0.42
C GLU A 548 -5.00 10.80 0.37
N GLY A 549 -4.35 10.54 -0.79
CA GLY A 549 -3.37 9.46 -0.94
C GLY A 549 -2.15 9.56 -0.02
N VAL A 550 -1.82 10.77 0.43
CA VAL A 550 -0.72 11.04 1.38
C VAL A 550 -1.29 11.24 2.78
N VAL A 551 -2.34 12.03 2.91
CA VAL A 551 -2.90 12.46 4.20
C VAL A 551 -3.58 11.30 4.95
N ALA A 552 -4.18 10.34 4.24
CA ALA A 552 -4.86 9.19 4.85
C ALA A 552 -3.94 8.34 5.73
N SER A 553 -2.67 8.18 5.32
CA SER A 553 -1.63 7.44 6.06
C SER A 553 -1.24 8.14 7.37
N ILE A 554 -1.31 9.48 7.40
CA ILE A 554 -1.04 10.31 8.59
C ILE A 554 -2.22 10.21 9.55
N TYR A 555 -3.43 10.38 9.02
CA TYR A 555 -4.67 10.37 9.79
C TYR A 555 -4.89 9.03 10.50
N GLY A 556 -4.76 7.89 9.80
CA GLY A 556 -5.13 6.59 10.34
C GLY A 556 -4.30 6.07 11.51
N TRP A 557 -3.05 6.53 11.63
CA TRP A 557 -2.14 6.09 12.69
C TRP A 557 -1.75 7.20 13.68
N GLY A 558 -2.16 8.45 13.42
CA GLY A 558 -2.09 9.52 14.41
C GLY A 558 -2.79 9.17 15.73
N PHE A 559 -3.82 8.32 15.68
CA PHE A 559 -4.60 7.88 16.85
C PHE A 559 -3.98 6.73 17.62
N THR A 560 -3.37 5.74 16.96
CA THR A 560 -2.64 4.66 17.63
C THR A 560 -1.39 5.14 18.37
N LEU A 561 -0.90 6.34 18.05
CA LEU A 561 0.20 7.01 18.76
C LEU A 561 -0.30 8.12 19.70
N ALA A 562 -1.61 8.38 19.77
CA ALA A 562 -2.17 9.28 20.79
C ALA A 562 -1.90 8.74 22.20
N ASP A 563 -1.79 7.41 22.35
CA ASP A 563 -1.30 6.74 23.56
C ASP A 563 0.15 7.09 23.93
N ILE A 564 0.99 7.52 22.96
CA ILE A 564 2.39 7.91 23.21
C ILE A 564 2.50 9.37 23.66
N ALA A 565 1.50 10.21 23.36
CA ALA A 565 1.68 11.65 23.42
C ALA A 565 0.83 12.37 24.46
N GLY A 566 -0.31 11.83 24.91
CA GLY A 566 -1.19 12.56 25.85
C GLY A 566 -1.67 13.92 25.32
N LYS A 567 -1.66 14.11 23.99
CA LYS A 567 -1.89 15.40 23.32
C LYS A 567 -3.38 15.65 23.08
N ASN A 568 -4.07 15.99 24.16
CA ASN A 568 -5.45 16.53 24.14
C ASN A 568 -5.48 18.06 23.97
N GLU A 569 -4.42 18.65 23.39
CA GLU A 569 -4.36 20.09 23.20
C GLU A 569 -5.31 20.52 22.05
N PRO A 570 -5.98 21.69 22.16
CA PRO A 570 -6.97 22.13 21.18
C PRO A 570 -6.45 22.19 19.73
N GLU A 571 -5.19 22.59 19.55
CA GLU A 571 -4.58 22.73 18.22
C GLU A 571 -4.40 21.38 17.51
N TRP A 572 -4.00 20.34 18.26
CA TRP A 572 -3.88 18.98 17.75
C TRP A 572 -5.23 18.35 17.43
N LEU A 573 -6.24 18.61 18.26
CA LEU A 573 -7.61 18.16 17.99
C LEU A 573 -8.17 18.82 16.73
N ALA A 574 -8.01 20.14 16.59
CA ALA A 574 -8.43 20.87 15.40
C ALA A 574 -7.71 20.41 14.13
N LEU A 575 -6.39 20.14 14.22
CA LEU A 575 -5.65 19.55 13.09
C LEU A 575 -6.18 18.16 12.73
N ASN A 576 -6.45 17.29 13.72
CA ASN A 576 -6.97 15.95 13.47
C ASN A 576 -8.36 15.97 12.82
N GLU A 577 -9.24 16.91 13.21
CA GLU A 577 -10.53 17.12 12.56
C GLU A 577 -10.37 17.54 11.08
N ARG A 578 -9.42 18.44 10.80
CA ARG A 578 -9.11 18.86 9.43
C ARG A 578 -8.49 17.75 8.60
N LEU A 579 -7.59 16.94 9.18
CA LEU A 579 -7.04 15.75 8.52
C LEU A 579 -8.12 14.70 8.22
N ALA A 580 -9.07 14.51 9.13
CA ALA A 580 -10.23 13.63 8.91
C ALA A 580 -11.09 14.13 7.74
N ALA A 581 -11.39 15.43 7.72
CA ALA A 581 -12.19 16.05 6.66
C ALA A 581 -11.50 16.02 5.29
N ALA A 582 -10.17 16.07 5.25
CA ALA A 582 -9.39 15.97 4.02
C ALA A 582 -9.28 14.54 3.45
N CYS A 583 -9.72 13.52 4.20
CA CYS A 583 -9.62 12.12 3.82
C CYS A 583 -10.96 11.38 3.89
N PRO A 584 -12.02 11.83 3.18
CA PRO A 584 -13.38 11.29 3.33
C PRO A 584 -13.52 9.81 2.93
N ASN A 585 -12.65 9.29 2.08
CA ASN A 585 -12.62 7.90 1.63
C ASN A 585 -11.61 7.02 2.39
N ALA A 586 -10.86 7.57 3.34
CA ALA A 586 -9.91 6.82 4.18
C ALA A 586 -10.64 6.03 5.28
N PHE A 587 -11.60 5.19 4.91
CA PHE A 587 -12.45 4.44 5.83
C PHE A 587 -11.68 3.62 6.87
N PRO A 588 -10.54 2.96 6.56
CA PRO A 588 -9.73 2.29 7.57
C PRO A 588 -9.21 3.26 8.65
N SER A 589 -8.84 4.48 8.25
CA SER A 589 -8.34 5.53 9.14
C SER A 589 -9.45 6.11 10.00
N HIS A 590 -10.63 6.39 9.42
CA HIS A 590 -11.83 6.80 10.17
C HIS A 590 -12.26 5.75 11.19
N ARG A 591 -12.21 4.47 10.81
CA ARG A 591 -12.49 3.36 11.72
C ARG A 591 -11.53 3.37 12.91
N SER A 592 -10.23 3.52 12.66
CA SER A 592 -9.23 3.62 13.73
C SER A 592 -9.49 4.83 14.62
N ALA A 593 -9.86 5.98 14.06
CA ALA A 593 -10.20 7.18 14.84
C ALA A 593 -11.45 6.98 15.70
N ILE A 594 -12.47 6.26 15.22
CA ILE A 594 -13.67 5.94 16.03
C ILE A 594 -13.33 4.94 17.14
N LEU A 595 -12.50 3.93 16.85
CA LEU A 595 -12.15 2.86 17.82
C LEU A 595 -11.14 3.29 18.87
N TYR A 596 -10.19 4.14 18.51
CA TYR A 596 -9.01 4.46 19.33
C TYR A 596 -8.83 5.96 19.59
N GLY A 597 -9.70 6.81 19.03
CA GLY A 597 -9.60 8.26 19.20
C GLY A 597 -10.16 8.77 20.52
N PRO A 598 -9.99 10.08 20.79
CA PRO A 598 -10.55 10.73 21.98
C PRO A 598 -12.05 10.48 22.09
N GLY A 599 -12.48 9.89 23.20
CA GLY A 599 -13.90 9.62 23.49
C GLY A 599 -14.43 8.27 23.01
N ALA A 600 -13.60 7.37 22.47
CA ALA A 600 -14.01 6.02 22.04
C ALA A 600 -14.70 5.21 23.16
N ASP A 601 -14.30 5.41 24.41
CA ASP A 601 -14.81 4.68 25.59
C ASP A 601 -15.99 5.36 26.31
N ILE A 602 -16.44 6.55 25.87
CA ILE A 602 -17.48 7.29 26.60
C ILE A 602 -18.87 6.67 26.40
N ASP A 603 -19.15 6.15 25.20
CA ASP A 603 -20.43 5.51 24.86
C ASP A 603 -20.21 4.40 23.82
N PRO A 604 -20.02 3.14 24.25
CA PRO A 604 -19.74 2.03 23.35
C PRO A 604 -20.86 1.77 22.33
N PHE A 605 -22.12 2.07 22.66
CA PHE A 605 -23.24 1.87 21.75
C PHE A 605 -23.23 2.89 20.62
N LYS A 606 -23.04 4.17 20.96
CA LYS A 606 -22.90 5.25 19.96
C LYS A 606 -21.65 5.06 19.10
N THR A 607 -20.55 4.60 19.69
CA THR A 607 -19.33 4.22 18.94
C THR A 607 -19.64 3.10 17.95
N THR A 608 -20.38 2.07 18.36
CA THR A 608 -20.78 0.95 17.49
C THR A 608 -21.70 1.41 16.35
N CYS A 609 -22.70 2.24 16.63
CA CYS A 609 -23.59 2.79 15.61
C CYS A 609 -22.81 3.60 14.56
N LYS A 610 -21.86 4.45 14.98
CA LYS A 610 -20.98 5.21 14.07
C LYS A 610 -20.11 4.30 13.21
N LEU A 611 -19.60 3.20 13.78
CA LEU A 611 -18.83 2.22 13.01
C LEU A 611 -19.69 1.53 11.95
N GLU A 612 -20.93 1.20 12.28
CA GLU A 612 -21.86 0.62 11.31
C GLU A 612 -22.22 1.61 10.19
N GLU A 613 -22.52 2.86 10.52
CA GLU A 613 -22.74 3.92 9.52
C GLU A 613 -21.54 4.07 8.57
N LEU A 614 -20.32 4.02 9.11
CA LEU A 614 -19.09 4.07 8.30
C LEU A 614 -18.93 2.81 7.45
N PHE A 615 -19.21 1.63 8.02
CA PHE A 615 -19.13 0.35 7.32
C PHE A 615 -20.04 0.34 6.08
N TRP A 616 -21.26 0.85 6.18
CA TRP A 616 -22.18 0.86 5.04
C TRP A 616 -21.75 1.80 3.91
N LYS A 617 -20.83 2.74 4.16
CA LYS A 617 -20.22 3.58 3.12
C LYS A 617 -19.07 2.88 2.37
N SER A 618 -18.35 1.98 3.04
CA SER A 618 -17.33 1.12 2.42
C SER A 618 -17.25 -0.23 3.13
N PRO A 619 -18.09 -1.19 2.73
CA PRO A 619 -18.17 -2.47 3.42
C PRO A 619 -16.86 -3.25 3.31
N ASN A 620 -16.38 -3.71 4.47
CA ASN A 620 -15.17 -4.50 4.61
C ASN A 620 -15.39 -5.53 5.71
N VAL A 621 -15.17 -6.81 5.38
CA VAL A 621 -15.33 -7.94 6.32
C VAL A 621 -14.54 -7.76 7.63
N ARG A 622 -13.39 -7.08 7.59
CA ARG A 622 -12.56 -6.80 8.79
C ARG A 622 -13.19 -5.82 9.77
N THR A 623 -14.18 -5.04 9.33
CA THR A 623 -14.93 -4.10 10.19
C THR A 623 -16.17 -4.74 10.79
N CYS A 624 -16.63 -5.88 10.25
CA CYS A 624 -17.82 -6.57 10.74
C CYS A 624 -17.68 -7.02 12.20
N LEU A 625 -16.51 -7.55 12.60
CA LEU A 625 -16.34 -8.07 13.96
C LEU A 625 -16.39 -6.97 15.03
N PRO A 626 -15.66 -5.84 14.91
CA PRO A 626 -15.78 -4.75 15.87
C PRO A 626 -17.22 -4.25 16.05
N ILE A 627 -18.00 -4.13 14.96
CA ILE A 627 -19.41 -3.71 15.02
C ILE A 627 -20.25 -4.76 15.75
N TYR A 628 -20.15 -6.01 15.32
CA TYR A 628 -20.92 -7.10 15.88
C TYR A 628 -20.65 -7.28 17.37
N LEU A 629 -19.37 -7.35 17.78
CA LEU A 629 -18.98 -7.43 19.19
C LEU A 629 -19.37 -6.17 19.97
N GLY A 630 -19.32 -4.99 19.34
CA GLY A 630 -19.75 -3.72 19.94
C GLY A 630 -21.22 -3.77 20.38
N TYR A 631 -22.10 -4.31 19.53
CA TYR A 631 -23.51 -4.50 19.88
C TYR A 631 -23.71 -5.53 20.99
N LEU A 632 -22.98 -6.64 20.95
CA LEU A 632 -23.03 -7.64 22.02
C LEU A 632 -22.57 -7.06 23.36
N ARG A 633 -21.50 -6.26 23.37
CA ARG A 633 -20.95 -5.62 24.57
C ARG A 633 -21.98 -4.75 25.30
N VAL A 634 -22.88 -4.10 24.57
CA VAL A 634 -23.91 -3.21 25.14
C VAL A 634 -25.29 -3.87 25.22
N GLY A 635 -25.38 -5.17 24.99
CA GLY A 635 -26.63 -5.92 25.09
C GLY A 635 -27.63 -5.70 23.95
N ALA A 636 -27.21 -5.09 22.83
CA ALA A 636 -28.06 -4.81 21.66
C ALA A 636 -28.12 -6.03 20.70
N PHE A 637 -28.63 -7.16 21.18
CA PHE A 637 -28.57 -8.43 20.44
C PHE A 637 -29.39 -8.43 19.14
N GLN A 638 -30.51 -7.70 19.09
CA GLN A 638 -31.27 -7.59 17.85
C GLN A 638 -30.51 -6.81 16.78
N ALA A 639 -29.82 -5.72 17.16
CA ALA A 639 -28.94 -4.99 16.24
C ALA A 639 -27.78 -5.88 15.75
N ALA A 640 -27.16 -6.67 16.64
CA ALA A 640 -26.13 -7.64 16.26
C ALA A 640 -26.64 -8.67 15.25
N LYS A 641 -27.82 -9.28 15.48
CA LYS A 641 -28.45 -10.27 14.57
C LYS A 641 -28.83 -9.65 13.23
N ARG A 642 -29.37 -8.43 13.22
CA ARG A 642 -29.66 -7.68 11.99
C ARG A 642 -28.38 -7.42 11.20
N PHE A 643 -27.37 -6.83 11.84
CA PHE A 643 -26.09 -6.53 11.21
C PHE A 643 -25.43 -7.79 10.64
N TYR A 644 -25.46 -8.90 11.37
CA TYR A 644 -25.00 -10.19 10.87
C TYR A 644 -25.73 -10.61 9.59
N THR A 645 -27.06 -10.62 9.62
CA THR A 645 -27.88 -11.06 8.46
C THR A 645 -27.59 -10.22 7.22
N GLN A 646 -27.49 -8.90 7.39
CA GLN A 646 -27.20 -7.98 6.30
C GLN A 646 -25.77 -8.11 5.78
N SER A 647 -24.78 -8.26 6.66
CA SER A 647 -23.38 -8.46 6.27
C SER A 647 -23.14 -9.85 5.66
N ALA A 648 -23.85 -10.89 6.11
CA ALA A 648 -23.82 -12.24 5.54
C ALA A 648 -24.33 -12.27 4.09
N ALA A 649 -25.36 -11.47 3.75
CA ALA A 649 -25.82 -11.35 2.37
C ALA A 649 -24.72 -10.84 1.42
N ARG A 650 -23.75 -10.06 1.93
CA ARG A 650 -22.62 -9.53 1.14
C ARG A 650 -21.36 -10.39 1.24
N PHE A 651 -21.04 -10.88 2.44
CA PHE A 651 -19.75 -11.51 2.76
C PHE A 651 -19.86 -12.96 3.21
N GLY A 652 -21.05 -13.54 3.28
CA GLY A 652 -21.28 -14.91 3.77
C GLY A 652 -20.63 -16.01 2.94
N HIS A 653 -19.92 -15.67 1.87
CA HIS A 653 -19.10 -16.56 1.06
C HIS A 653 -17.58 -16.39 1.29
N SER A 654 -17.14 -15.39 2.07
CA SER A 654 -15.72 -15.13 2.30
C SER A 654 -15.15 -15.95 3.45
N MET A 655 -13.86 -16.29 3.35
CA MET A 655 -13.14 -17.02 4.40
C MET A 655 -13.04 -16.19 5.68
N GLU A 656 -12.76 -14.89 5.59
CA GLU A 656 -12.74 -14.03 6.79
C GLU A 656 -14.09 -14.02 7.51
N PHE A 657 -15.22 -13.98 6.79
CA PHE A 657 -16.53 -13.98 7.42
C PHE A 657 -16.80 -15.30 8.14
N SER A 658 -16.50 -16.42 7.48
CA SER A 658 -16.58 -17.78 8.03
C SER A 658 -15.75 -17.97 9.29
N ASN A 659 -14.55 -17.39 9.32
CA ASN A 659 -13.65 -17.52 10.45
C ASN A 659 -14.03 -16.61 11.60
N VAL A 660 -14.71 -15.49 11.35
CA VAL A 660 -14.81 -14.42 12.33
C VAL A 660 -16.24 -14.20 12.85
N LEU A 661 -17.22 -14.03 11.97
CA LEU A 661 -18.60 -13.70 12.39
C LEU A 661 -19.47 -14.93 12.53
N ALA A 662 -19.37 -15.88 11.59
CA ALA A 662 -20.19 -17.09 11.59
C ALA A 662 -20.09 -17.89 12.90
N PRO A 663 -18.91 -18.08 13.53
CA PRO A 663 -18.82 -18.78 14.81
C PRO A 663 -19.54 -18.02 15.94
N SER A 664 -19.46 -16.68 15.93
CA SER A 664 -20.12 -15.84 16.93
C SER A 664 -21.66 -15.88 16.78
N ARG A 665 -22.20 -15.87 15.55
CA ARG A 665 -23.64 -16.07 15.34
C ARG A 665 -24.09 -17.48 15.72
N TRP A 666 -23.28 -18.49 15.42
CA TRP A 666 -23.55 -19.87 15.80
C TRP A 666 -23.72 -20.00 17.31
N VAL A 667 -22.84 -19.37 18.10
CA VAL A 667 -22.94 -19.32 19.56
C VAL A 667 -24.26 -18.68 20.03
N ILE A 668 -24.69 -17.55 19.44
CA ILE A 668 -25.98 -16.95 19.80
C ILE A 668 -27.13 -17.92 19.51
N ALA A 669 -27.10 -18.56 18.33
CA ALA A 669 -28.13 -19.52 17.95
C ALA A 669 -28.18 -20.72 18.92
N TRP A 670 -27.01 -21.26 19.28
CA TRP A 670 -26.89 -22.34 20.26
C TRP A 670 -27.39 -21.91 21.65
N TRP A 671 -27.08 -20.69 22.08
CA TRP A 671 -27.55 -20.15 23.36
C TRP A 671 -29.07 -20.00 23.39
N GLU A 672 -29.65 -19.44 22.31
CA GLU A 672 -31.09 -19.21 22.12
C GLU A 672 -31.88 -20.49 21.77
N LYS A 673 -31.19 -21.64 21.57
CA LYS A 673 -31.79 -22.90 21.07
C LYS A 673 -32.45 -22.75 19.69
N ASP A 674 -31.88 -21.90 18.84
CA ASP A 674 -32.29 -21.62 17.46
C ASP A 674 -31.56 -22.58 16.49
N GLU A 675 -32.10 -23.78 16.32
CA GLU A 675 -31.53 -24.82 15.43
C GLU A 675 -31.37 -24.34 13.96
N PRO A 676 -32.37 -23.68 13.33
CA PRO A 676 -32.18 -23.11 12.00
C PRO A 676 -31.03 -22.09 11.93
N GLY A 677 -30.88 -21.24 12.95
CA GLY A 677 -29.77 -20.29 13.04
C GLY A 677 -28.42 -20.96 13.22
N MET A 678 -28.34 -22.07 13.97
CA MET A 678 -27.12 -22.87 14.10
C MET A 678 -26.73 -23.49 12.76
N GLU A 679 -27.69 -24.10 12.05
CA GLU A 679 -27.47 -24.71 10.75
C GLU A 679 -27.03 -23.66 9.70
N ALA A 680 -27.68 -22.49 9.67
CA ALA A 680 -27.32 -21.41 8.78
C ALA A 680 -25.87 -20.94 9.02
N ALA A 681 -25.54 -20.57 10.27
CA ALA A 681 -24.20 -20.08 10.62
C ALA A 681 -23.10 -21.15 10.43
N ALA A 682 -23.41 -22.43 10.66
CA ALA A 682 -22.50 -23.53 10.38
C ALA A 682 -22.18 -23.61 8.87
N ASN A 683 -23.20 -23.47 8.01
CA ASN A 683 -23.05 -23.63 6.57
C ASN A 683 -22.59 -22.38 5.81
N GLU A 684 -22.66 -21.19 6.43
CA GLU A 684 -22.16 -19.96 5.83
C GLU A 684 -20.64 -20.02 5.62
N ALA A 685 -20.24 -19.90 4.35
CA ALA A 685 -18.87 -20.02 3.83
C ALA A 685 -18.10 -21.23 4.39
N ARG A 686 -18.25 -22.40 3.74
CA ARG A 686 -17.39 -23.57 3.98
C ARG A 686 -15.98 -23.33 3.43
N SER A 687 -15.19 -22.55 4.16
CA SER A 687 -13.82 -22.21 3.77
C SER A 687 -12.85 -23.36 3.98
N PHE A 688 -13.23 -24.36 4.79
CA PHE A 688 -12.36 -25.46 5.21
C PHE A 688 -11.06 -24.96 5.85
N SER A 689 -11.08 -23.76 6.42
CA SER A 689 -10.03 -23.26 7.29
C SER A 689 -10.03 -24.06 8.60
N ALA A 690 -8.97 -23.94 9.40
CA ALA A 690 -8.95 -24.59 10.71
C ALA A 690 -10.13 -24.13 11.60
N ILE A 691 -10.48 -22.84 11.56
CA ILE A 691 -11.57 -22.26 12.35
C ILE A 691 -12.94 -22.70 11.85
N ASP A 692 -13.13 -22.77 10.53
CA ASP A 692 -14.38 -23.24 9.94
C ASP A 692 -14.62 -24.71 10.31
N ILE A 693 -13.60 -25.55 10.22
CA ILE A 693 -13.68 -26.95 10.65
C ILE A 693 -13.97 -27.03 12.16
N MET A 694 -13.32 -26.20 12.97
CA MET A 694 -13.61 -26.11 14.40
C MET A 694 -15.08 -25.78 14.67
N LYS A 695 -15.65 -24.75 14.01
CA LYS A 695 -17.08 -24.41 14.12
C LYS A 695 -17.98 -25.61 13.77
N HIS A 696 -17.67 -26.33 12.70
CA HIS A 696 -18.41 -27.53 12.32
C HIS A 696 -18.28 -28.66 13.35
N LEU A 697 -17.10 -28.85 13.96
CA LEU A 697 -16.92 -29.82 15.03
C LEU A 697 -17.78 -29.47 16.25
N HIS A 698 -17.82 -28.19 16.68
CA HIS A 698 -18.75 -27.75 17.74
C HIS A 698 -20.20 -28.05 17.37
N HIS A 699 -20.59 -27.80 16.12
CA HIS A 699 -21.95 -28.06 15.64
C HIS A 699 -22.34 -29.55 15.66
N LEU A 700 -21.47 -30.42 15.14
CA LEU A 700 -21.70 -31.87 15.13
C LEU A 700 -21.74 -32.44 16.56
N LEU A 701 -20.80 -32.01 17.41
CA LEU A 701 -20.77 -32.41 18.81
C LEU A 701 -22.01 -31.91 19.56
N ALA A 702 -22.48 -30.69 19.32
CA ALA A 702 -23.72 -30.19 19.90
C ALA A 702 -24.95 -31.03 19.52
N LYS A 703 -24.98 -31.56 18.30
CA LYS A 703 -26.06 -32.44 17.78
C LYS A 703 -25.93 -33.91 18.21
N GLY A 704 -24.81 -34.29 18.81
CA GLY A 704 -24.53 -35.68 19.16
C GLY A 704 -24.03 -36.57 18.01
N ASP A 705 -23.58 -35.98 16.90
CA ASP A 705 -23.06 -36.74 15.74
C ASP A 705 -21.54 -36.99 15.88
N ASP A 706 -21.18 -37.85 16.82
CA ASP A 706 -19.78 -38.15 17.13
C ASP A 706 -19.05 -38.85 15.97
N ALA A 707 -19.78 -39.63 15.16
CA ALA A 707 -19.22 -40.33 14.02
C ALA A 707 -18.80 -39.35 12.92
N GLN A 708 -19.67 -38.39 12.58
CA GLN A 708 -19.33 -37.36 11.60
C GLN A 708 -18.26 -36.40 12.15
N ALA A 709 -18.30 -36.07 13.44
CA ALA A 709 -17.26 -35.27 14.09
C ALA A 709 -15.88 -35.95 14.00
N ALA A 710 -15.80 -37.25 14.32
CA ALA A 710 -14.56 -38.04 14.19
C ALA A 710 -14.07 -38.09 12.74
N SER A 711 -14.97 -38.27 11.77
CA SER A 711 -14.63 -38.28 10.35
C SER A 711 -14.05 -36.93 9.88
N LEU A 712 -14.70 -35.82 10.23
CA LEU A 712 -14.24 -34.48 9.91
C LEU A 712 -12.89 -34.16 10.57
N LEU A 713 -12.72 -34.56 11.83
CA LEU A 713 -11.48 -34.35 12.57
C LEU A 713 -10.30 -35.09 11.94
N ASN A 714 -10.51 -36.34 11.52
CA ASN A 714 -9.49 -37.11 10.79
C ASN A 714 -9.09 -36.44 9.48
N ALA A 715 -10.05 -35.92 8.72
CA ALA A 715 -9.78 -35.16 7.50
C ALA A 715 -9.01 -33.84 7.80
N ALA A 716 -9.34 -33.17 8.90
CA ALA A 716 -8.65 -31.97 9.35
C ALA A 716 -7.18 -32.24 9.70
N MET A 717 -6.90 -33.32 10.42
CA MET A 717 -5.54 -33.74 10.77
C MET A 717 -4.69 -34.09 9.55
N GLN A 718 -5.29 -34.64 8.48
CA GLN A 718 -4.59 -34.88 7.22
C GLN A 718 -4.26 -33.58 6.47
N ARG A 719 -5.19 -32.61 6.49
CA ARG A 719 -5.04 -31.31 5.82
C ARG A 719 -4.08 -30.38 6.57
N TYR A 720 -4.07 -30.45 7.90
CA TYR A 720 -3.25 -29.64 8.80
C TYR A 720 -2.30 -30.53 9.62
N PRO A 721 -1.31 -31.19 8.97
CA PRO A 721 -0.40 -32.10 9.66
C PRO A 721 0.50 -31.32 10.64
N ALA A 722 0.78 -31.92 11.80
CA ALA A 722 1.66 -31.33 12.80
C ALA A 722 3.08 -31.14 12.26
N LYS A 723 3.41 -29.90 11.87
CA LYS A 723 4.71 -29.59 11.26
C LYS A 723 5.81 -29.24 12.26
N ASP A 724 5.50 -28.83 13.49
CA ASP A 724 6.45 -28.69 14.60
C ASP A 724 5.70 -28.46 15.92
N LYS A 725 6.33 -28.75 17.07
CA LYS A 725 5.76 -28.52 18.42
C LYS A 725 5.44 -27.04 18.75
N GLN A 726 5.71 -26.10 17.85
CA GLN A 726 5.55 -24.66 18.06
C GLN A 726 4.41 -24.01 17.26
N SER A 727 3.78 -24.67 16.27
CA SER A 727 2.59 -24.10 15.60
C SER A 727 1.33 -24.37 16.42
N SER A 728 0.66 -23.29 16.86
CA SER A 728 -0.57 -23.32 17.69
C SER A 728 -1.69 -24.15 17.08
N ASP A 729 -1.85 -24.10 15.76
CA ASP A 729 -3.04 -24.63 15.08
C ASP A 729 -3.00 -26.16 14.94
N THR A 730 -1.81 -26.75 14.83
CA THR A 730 -1.61 -28.20 14.72
C THR A 730 -1.79 -28.95 16.05
N GLY A 731 -1.68 -28.24 17.18
CA GLY A 731 -2.02 -28.80 18.49
C GLY A 731 -3.54 -28.96 18.68
N LEU A 732 -4.35 -28.12 18.04
CA LEU A 732 -5.80 -28.05 18.27
C LEU A 732 -6.53 -29.34 17.90
N PHE A 733 -6.33 -29.82 16.67
CA PHE A 733 -6.99 -31.04 16.20
C PHE A 733 -6.47 -32.29 16.91
N GLY A 734 -5.18 -32.31 17.29
CA GLY A 734 -4.62 -33.38 18.10
C GLY A 734 -5.27 -33.49 19.48
N THR A 735 -5.49 -32.36 20.15
CA THR A 735 -6.21 -32.31 21.43
C THR A 735 -7.65 -32.80 21.28
N LEU A 736 -8.38 -32.37 20.26
CA LEU A 736 -9.74 -32.88 20.04
C LEU A 736 -9.77 -34.38 19.73
N HIS A 737 -8.79 -34.86 18.98
CA HIS A 737 -8.72 -36.27 18.62
C HIS A 737 -8.52 -37.14 19.87
N GLY A 738 -7.73 -36.66 20.84
CA GLY A 738 -7.60 -37.32 22.13
C GLY A 738 -8.84 -37.22 23.03
N LEU A 739 -9.70 -36.20 22.84
CA LEU A 739 -10.99 -36.11 23.54
C LEU A 739 -12.01 -37.11 23.00
N MET A 740 -12.04 -37.38 21.69
CA MET A 740 -13.11 -38.18 21.06
C MET A 740 -13.41 -39.52 21.78
N PRO A 741 -12.40 -40.31 22.22
CA PRO A 741 -12.63 -41.55 22.98
C PRO A 741 -13.21 -41.34 24.38
N LEU A 742 -13.06 -40.16 24.97
CA LEU A 742 -13.53 -39.80 26.31
C LEU A 742 -14.96 -39.25 26.32
N LEU A 743 -15.56 -38.97 25.16
CA LEU A 743 -16.95 -38.47 25.08
C LEU A 743 -17.97 -39.38 25.77
N PRO A 744 -17.91 -40.72 25.68
CA PRO A 744 -18.81 -41.59 26.43
C PRO A 744 -18.66 -41.45 27.95
N ALA A 745 -17.43 -41.23 28.43
CA ALA A 745 -17.15 -41.04 29.84
C ALA A 745 -17.74 -39.73 30.39
N LEU A 746 -17.90 -38.70 29.55
CA LEU A 746 -18.64 -37.49 29.93
C LEU A 746 -20.14 -37.78 30.12
N ALA A 747 -20.72 -38.73 29.39
CA ALA A 747 -22.15 -39.03 29.48
C ALA A 747 -22.53 -39.90 30.70
N ASP A 748 -21.56 -40.54 31.36
CA ASP A 748 -21.79 -41.46 32.46
C ASP A 748 -20.88 -41.13 33.66
N PRO A 749 -21.43 -40.55 34.74
CA PRO A 749 -20.68 -40.24 35.96
C PRO A 749 -20.06 -41.46 36.66
N GLN A 750 -20.47 -42.69 36.30
CA GLN A 750 -19.91 -43.94 36.83
C GLN A 750 -18.84 -44.56 35.92
N HIS A 751 -18.54 -43.94 34.78
CA HIS A 751 -17.50 -44.43 33.88
C HIS A 751 -16.11 -44.30 34.52
N ASP A 752 -15.25 -45.31 34.37
CA ASP A 752 -13.91 -45.34 34.99
C ASP A 752 -13.08 -44.09 34.60
N ASP A 753 -13.19 -43.67 33.35
CA ASP A 753 -12.49 -42.48 32.80
C ASP A 753 -13.23 -41.14 33.04
N HIS A 754 -14.36 -41.09 33.76
CA HIS A 754 -15.17 -39.87 33.92
C HIS A 754 -14.35 -38.71 34.50
N THR A 755 -13.51 -38.98 35.51
CA THR A 755 -12.64 -37.96 36.12
C THR A 755 -11.57 -37.47 35.14
N GLU A 756 -11.00 -38.37 34.33
CA GLU A 756 -10.03 -38.00 33.29
C GLU A 756 -10.69 -37.14 32.20
N ALA A 757 -11.90 -37.52 31.78
CA ALA A 757 -12.68 -36.78 30.79
C ALA A 757 -13.01 -35.37 31.29
N LEU A 758 -13.40 -35.21 32.55
CA LEU A 758 -13.64 -33.89 33.16
C LEU A 758 -12.36 -33.03 33.23
N ALA A 759 -11.22 -33.67 33.53
CA ALA A 759 -9.93 -32.99 33.65
C ALA A 759 -9.20 -32.75 32.32
N TYR A 760 -9.73 -33.24 31.20
CA TYR A 760 -9.01 -33.27 29.92
C TYR A 760 -8.54 -31.89 29.45
N PHE A 761 -9.31 -30.84 29.76
CA PHE A 761 -9.04 -29.47 29.32
C PHE A 761 -8.46 -28.54 30.39
N THR A 762 -8.18 -29.01 31.61
CA THR A 762 -7.87 -28.16 32.78
C THR A 762 -6.67 -27.23 32.56
N GLY A 763 -5.72 -27.61 31.69
CA GLY A 763 -4.55 -26.79 31.33
C GLY A 763 -4.77 -25.75 30.22
N SER A 764 -6.00 -25.57 29.70
CA SER A 764 -6.23 -24.70 28.54
C SER A 764 -7.56 -23.92 28.59
N SER A 765 -7.46 -22.60 28.52
CA SER A 765 -8.62 -21.71 28.38
C SER A 765 -9.20 -21.67 26.96
N TYR A 766 -8.54 -22.32 25.98
CA TYR A 766 -8.90 -22.25 24.57
C TYR A 766 -10.22 -22.96 24.21
N TRP A 767 -10.62 -23.95 25.03
CA TRP A 767 -11.71 -24.88 24.71
C TRP A 767 -13.04 -24.55 25.36
N LEU A 768 -13.20 -23.32 25.85
CA LEU A 768 -14.32 -22.94 26.71
C LEU A 768 -15.69 -23.08 26.04
N THR A 769 -15.85 -22.53 24.83
CA THR A 769 -17.07 -22.73 24.03
C THR A 769 -17.42 -24.21 23.87
N LEU A 770 -16.44 -25.07 23.55
CA LEU A 770 -16.66 -26.51 23.40
C LEU A 770 -17.08 -27.18 24.72
N ARG A 771 -16.40 -26.85 25.82
CA ARG A 771 -16.72 -27.40 27.15
C ARG A 771 -18.17 -27.11 27.53
N LEU A 772 -18.65 -25.91 27.26
CA LEU A 772 -20.05 -25.53 27.50
C LEU A 772 -21.04 -26.26 26.58
N VAL A 773 -20.66 -26.46 25.31
CA VAL A 773 -21.44 -27.28 24.37
C VAL A 773 -21.60 -28.71 24.90
N LEU A 774 -20.51 -29.32 25.38
CA LEU A 774 -20.52 -30.68 25.91
C LEU A 774 -21.25 -30.77 27.26
N ALA A 775 -21.05 -29.82 28.17
CA ALA A 775 -21.76 -29.77 29.45
C ALA A 775 -23.27 -29.69 29.26
N ARG A 776 -23.75 -28.86 28.32
CA ARG A 776 -25.19 -28.81 27.98
C ARG A 776 -25.66 -30.10 27.29
N ARG A 777 -24.85 -30.67 26.40
CA ARG A 777 -25.20 -31.91 25.68
C ARG A 777 -25.39 -33.09 26.64
N PHE A 778 -24.50 -33.22 27.63
CA PHE A 778 -24.51 -34.33 28.59
C PHE A 778 -25.25 -34.01 29.89
N ASP A 779 -25.94 -32.87 29.95
CA ASP A 779 -26.78 -32.44 31.08
C ASP A 779 -26.05 -32.41 32.44
N PHE A 780 -24.85 -31.81 32.44
CA PHE A 780 -24.01 -31.72 33.63
C PHE A 780 -24.71 -30.94 34.75
N SER A 781 -24.47 -31.38 35.99
CA SER A 781 -24.88 -30.60 37.18
C SER A 781 -24.09 -29.30 37.29
N ASP A 782 -24.57 -28.30 38.06
CA ASP A 782 -23.83 -27.04 38.26
C ASP A 782 -22.41 -27.26 38.84
N PRO A 783 -22.19 -28.15 39.85
CA PRO A 783 -20.84 -28.46 40.35
C PRO A 783 -19.95 -29.11 39.28
N GLU A 784 -20.49 -30.07 38.54
CA GLU A 784 -19.77 -30.78 37.48
C GLU A 784 -19.44 -29.85 36.32
N THR A 785 -20.36 -28.97 35.95
CA THR A 785 -20.12 -27.91 34.96
C THR A 785 -18.99 -26.99 35.44
N ARG A 786 -18.98 -26.59 36.72
CA ARG A 786 -17.92 -25.76 37.30
C ARG A 786 -16.56 -26.44 37.20
N ASP A 787 -16.47 -27.68 37.63
CA ASP A 787 -15.23 -28.47 37.57
C ASP A 787 -14.80 -28.66 36.10
N PHE A 788 -15.76 -28.95 35.23
CA PHE A 788 -15.52 -29.13 33.80
C PHE A 788 -15.18 -27.85 33.06
N ILE A 789 -15.38 -26.64 33.59
CA ILE A 789 -14.92 -25.39 32.97
C ILE A 789 -13.74 -24.74 33.69
N ALA A 790 -13.36 -25.24 34.87
CA ALA A 790 -12.24 -24.75 35.67
C ALA A 790 -10.89 -24.85 34.92
N CYS A 791 -9.94 -23.98 35.25
CA CYS A 791 -8.59 -23.93 34.67
C CYS A 791 -7.60 -23.33 35.68
N ASP A 792 -6.30 -23.64 35.55
CA ASP A 792 -5.26 -23.17 36.47
C ASP A 792 -5.27 -21.64 36.69
N GLU A 793 -5.15 -21.22 37.96
CA GLU A 793 -5.34 -19.85 38.50
C GLU A 793 -4.55 -18.71 37.81
N THR A 794 -3.53 -19.06 37.03
CA THR A 794 -2.70 -18.11 36.26
C THR A 794 -3.32 -17.69 34.92
N SER A 795 -4.45 -18.29 34.54
CA SER A 795 -5.01 -18.21 33.19
C SER A 795 -6.21 -17.26 33.08
N SER A 796 -5.98 -16.11 32.42
CA SER A 796 -6.93 -15.23 31.72
C SER A 796 -8.18 -14.71 32.45
N THR A 797 -8.42 -13.40 32.33
CA THR A 797 -9.63 -12.68 32.78
C THR A 797 -10.95 -13.33 32.33
N TYR A 798 -10.95 -14.14 31.27
CA TYR A 798 -12.13 -14.82 30.70
C TYR A 798 -12.71 -15.90 31.62
N ILE A 799 -11.86 -16.71 32.26
CA ILE A 799 -12.33 -17.84 33.08
C ILE A 799 -13.05 -17.35 34.33
N ARG A 800 -12.53 -16.29 34.98
CA ARG A 800 -13.20 -15.64 36.12
C ARG A 800 -14.58 -15.09 35.77
N ALA A 801 -14.77 -14.59 34.55
CA ALA A 801 -16.08 -14.18 34.10
C ALA A 801 -17.06 -15.37 34.05
N PHE A 802 -16.62 -16.51 33.54
CA PHE A 802 -17.45 -17.71 33.45
C PHE A 802 -17.67 -18.41 34.78
N GLU A 803 -16.72 -18.35 35.70
CA GLU A 803 -16.98 -18.70 37.10
C GLU A 803 -18.16 -17.88 37.62
N GLY A 804 -18.17 -16.56 37.37
CA GLY A 804 -19.32 -15.71 37.70
C GLY A 804 -20.63 -16.12 37.01
N ILE A 805 -20.58 -16.65 35.79
CA ILE A 805 -21.78 -17.17 35.08
C ILE A 805 -22.33 -18.41 35.77
N VAL A 806 -21.47 -19.36 36.12
CA VAL A 806 -21.87 -20.64 36.75
C VAL A 806 -22.21 -20.48 38.22
N THR A 807 -21.57 -19.54 38.93
CA THR A 807 -21.87 -19.25 40.35
C THR A 807 -23.00 -18.25 40.53
N GLY A 808 -23.41 -17.54 39.47
CA GLY A 808 -24.32 -16.40 39.56
C GLY A 808 -23.69 -15.16 40.22
N ASP A 809 -22.36 -15.10 40.33
CA ASP A 809 -21.62 -13.96 40.88
C ASP A 809 -21.57 -12.80 39.86
N LEU A 810 -22.59 -11.94 39.98
CA LEU A 810 -22.77 -10.74 39.18
C LEU A 810 -21.62 -9.73 39.31
N GLU A 811 -21.00 -9.61 40.48
CA GLU A 811 -19.93 -8.63 40.72
C GLU A 811 -18.65 -9.03 39.97
N LEU A 812 -18.30 -10.32 40.03
CA LEU A 812 -17.17 -10.89 39.30
C LEU A 812 -17.36 -10.76 37.78
N LEU A 813 -18.59 -11.01 37.32
CA LEU A 813 -19.00 -10.86 35.94
C LEU A 813 -18.93 -9.42 35.45
N GLU A 814 -19.49 -8.47 36.20
CA GLU A 814 -19.51 -7.06 35.86
C GLU A 814 -18.09 -6.49 35.80
N LYS A 815 -17.26 -6.79 36.81
CA LYS A 815 -15.84 -6.39 36.86
C LYS A 815 -15.04 -6.90 35.66
N THR A 816 -15.42 -8.07 35.14
CA THR A 816 -14.77 -8.69 33.99
C THR A 816 -15.29 -8.13 32.67
N ALA A 817 -16.61 -8.07 32.49
CA ALA A 817 -17.28 -7.59 31.28
C ALA A 817 -17.03 -6.09 31.02
N THR A 818 -16.80 -5.31 32.08
CA THR A 818 -16.45 -3.88 31.97
C THR A 818 -14.95 -3.62 31.77
N SER A 819 -14.09 -4.64 31.86
CA SER A 819 -12.64 -4.48 31.71
C SER A 819 -12.27 -4.12 30.26
N PRO A 820 -11.59 -2.97 30.00
CA PRO A 820 -11.15 -2.62 28.65
C PRO A 820 -10.18 -3.65 28.04
N LYS A 821 -9.33 -4.26 28.89
CA LYS A 821 -8.36 -5.30 28.50
C LYS A 821 -9.03 -6.55 27.93
N PHE A 822 -10.26 -6.84 28.35
CA PHE A 822 -11.04 -7.97 27.87
C PHE A 822 -11.48 -7.78 26.41
N TRP A 823 -11.93 -6.58 26.05
CA TRP A 823 -12.38 -6.27 24.70
C TRP A 823 -11.23 -5.89 23.75
N SER A 824 -10.06 -5.48 24.26
CA SER A 824 -8.93 -4.96 23.45
C SER A 824 -7.87 -6.00 23.04
N SER A 825 -7.84 -7.21 23.61
CA SER A 825 -6.83 -8.23 23.23
C SER A 825 -7.11 -8.84 21.85
N SER A 826 -6.08 -8.94 21.00
CA SER A 826 -6.22 -9.21 19.56
C SER A 826 -6.03 -10.67 19.13
N THR A 827 -6.79 -11.06 18.09
CA THR A 827 -6.47 -11.96 16.94
C THR A 827 -6.86 -13.44 16.90
N SER A 828 -7.24 -14.13 17.97
CA SER A 828 -7.70 -15.53 17.80
C SER A 828 -9.22 -15.60 17.58
N PRO A 829 -9.72 -16.21 16.48
CA PRO A 829 -11.15 -16.28 16.19
C PRO A 829 -11.98 -17.11 17.18
N GLN A 830 -11.34 -18.06 17.86
CA GLN A 830 -11.95 -18.80 18.99
C GLN A 830 -12.43 -17.83 20.10
N TRP A 831 -11.75 -16.68 20.25
CA TRP A 831 -12.10 -15.67 21.25
C TRP A 831 -13.37 -14.90 20.86
N GLY A 832 -13.78 -14.92 19.58
CA GLY A 832 -15.06 -14.35 19.15
C GLY A 832 -16.26 -15.12 19.72
N MET A 833 -16.18 -16.46 19.72
CA MET A 833 -17.19 -17.33 20.32
C MET A 833 -17.26 -17.11 21.84
N ASP A 834 -16.11 -17.15 22.52
CA ASP A 834 -16.05 -16.99 23.98
C ASP A 834 -16.56 -15.61 24.43
N ARG A 835 -16.21 -14.52 23.72
CA ARG A 835 -16.73 -13.17 23.98
C ARG A 835 -18.23 -13.06 23.79
N THR A 836 -18.77 -13.76 22.80
CA THR A 836 -20.21 -13.77 22.52
C THR A 836 -20.97 -14.47 23.65
N LEU A 837 -20.48 -15.64 24.11
CA LEU A 837 -21.03 -16.36 25.25
C LEU A 837 -21.05 -15.49 26.52
N LEU A 838 -19.95 -14.77 26.78
CA LEU A 838 -19.82 -13.89 27.93
C LEU A 838 -20.83 -12.74 27.90
N ALA A 839 -21.00 -12.11 26.74
CA ALA A 839 -21.98 -11.04 26.55
C ALA A 839 -23.42 -11.53 26.78
N LEU A 840 -23.76 -12.73 26.27
CA LEU A 840 -25.06 -13.36 26.46
C LEU A 840 -25.36 -13.63 27.94
N ALA A 841 -24.39 -14.19 28.65
CA ALA A 841 -24.55 -14.52 30.05
C ALA A 841 -24.63 -13.28 30.95
N TYR A 842 -23.82 -12.25 30.67
CA TYR A 842 -23.93 -10.96 31.36
C TYR A 842 -25.33 -10.35 31.20
N ARG A 843 -25.89 -10.33 29.99
CA ARG A 843 -27.27 -9.85 29.78
C ARG A 843 -28.29 -10.66 30.57
N GLN A 844 -28.20 -11.99 30.51
CA GLN A 844 -29.17 -12.86 31.17
C GLN A 844 -29.18 -12.63 32.69
N LEU A 845 -28.01 -12.40 33.29
CA LEU A 845 -27.88 -12.22 34.73
C LEU A 845 -28.18 -10.79 35.18
N ALA A 846 -27.81 -9.77 34.40
CA ALA A 846 -28.02 -8.36 34.75
C ALA A 846 -29.45 -7.86 34.46
N GLY A 847 -30.29 -8.66 33.78
CA GLY A 847 -31.68 -8.30 33.50
C GLY A 847 -31.85 -7.06 32.60
N HIS A 848 -30.82 -6.71 31.83
CA HIS A 848 -30.85 -5.54 30.96
C HIS A 848 -31.88 -5.72 29.83
N GLU A 849 -32.79 -4.75 29.72
CA GLU A 849 -33.65 -4.60 28.54
C GLU A 849 -32.79 -4.29 27.31
N ASP A 850 -33.17 -4.87 26.16
CA ASP A 850 -32.50 -4.60 24.89
C ASP A 850 -32.68 -3.10 24.57
N PRO A 851 -31.63 -2.30 24.37
CA PRO A 851 -31.75 -0.86 24.10
C PRO A 851 -32.49 -0.54 22.80
N GLY A 852 -32.95 -1.57 22.07
CA GLY A 852 -33.66 -1.45 20.82
C GLY A 852 -32.69 -1.24 19.67
N ASP A 853 -33.25 -1.19 18.47
CA ASP A 853 -32.46 -1.05 17.27
C ASP A 853 -32.58 0.37 16.67
N PRO A 854 -31.63 1.29 16.98
CA PRO A 854 -31.70 2.67 16.54
C PRO A 854 -31.50 2.81 15.02
N LEU A 855 -30.88 1.80 14.38
CA LEU A 855 -30.56 1.80 12.95
C LEU A 855 -31.50 0.89 12.14
N ALA A 856 -32.61 0.43 12.73
CA ALA A 856 -33.63 -0.37 12.02
C ALA A 856 -34.19 0.32 10.76
N HIS A 857 -34.07 1.66 10.69
CA HIS A 857 -34.54 2.49 9.59
C HIS A 857 -33.52 2.69 8.47
N LEU A 858 -32.26 2.27 8.62
CA LEU A 858 -31.27 2.39 7.55
C LEU A 858 -31.72 1.53 6.35
N PRO A 859 -32.03 2.14 5.18
CA PRO A 859 -32.55 1.42 4.04
C PRO A 859 -31.43 0.60 3.40
N HIS A 860 -31.44 -0.72 3.61
CA HIS A 860 -30.38 -1.62 3.14
C HIS A 860 -30.70 -2.34 1.81
N SER A 861 -31.87 -2.08 1.22
CA SER A 861 -32.32 -2.71 -0.03
C SER A 861 -32.08 -1.88 -1.30
N GLU A 862 -31.55 -0.66 -1.21
CA GLU A 862 -31.52 0.27 -2.36
C GLU A 862 -30.15 0.53 -2.98
N THR A 863 -29.05 0.15 -2.34
CA THR A 863 -27.74 0.23 -3.00
C THR A 863 -27.39 -1.11 -3.62
N GLU A 864 -27.84 -1.30 -4.86
CA GLU A 864 -27.34 -2.33 -5.77
C GLU A 864 -25.79 -2.42 -5.60
N PRO A 865 -25.22 -3.58 -5.24
CA PRO A 865 -23.78 -3.77 -5.07
C PRO A 865 -23.01 -3.17 -6.24
N LEU A 866 -21.84 -2.57 -5.98
CA LEU A 866 -21.06 -1.90 -7.02
C LEU A 866 -20.81 -2.83 -8.22
N VAL A 867 -20.53 -4.11 -7.95
CA VAL A 867 -20.39 -5.16 -8.96
C VAL A 867 -21.62 -5.25 -9.87
N GLN A 868 -22.83 -5.28 -9.32
CA GLN A 868 -24.08 -5.37 -10.08
C GLN A 868 -24.32 -4.10 -10.91
N ARG A 869 -24.07 -2.91 -10.34
CA ARG A 869 -24.19 -1.65 -11.08
C ARG A 869 -23.21 -1.59 -12.26
N ILE A 870 -21.98 -2.07 -12.07
CA ILE A 870 -20.98 -2.15 -13.14
C ILE A 870 -21.43 -3.16 -14.20
N GLN A 871 -21.89 -4.35 -13.80
CA GLN A 871 -22.45 -5.35 -14.72
C GLN A 871 -23.59 -4.76 -15.56
N LYS A 872 -24.56 -4.10 -14.91
CA LYS A 872 -25.67 -3.42 -15.59
C LYS A 872 -25.16 -2.38 -16.58
N ARG A 873 -24.21 -1.54 -16.18
CA ARG A 873 -23.62 -0.50 -17.04
C ARG A 873 -22.84 -1.07 -18.23
N LEU A 874 -22.24 -2.24 -18.08
CA LEU A 874 -21.57 -2.99 -19.14
C LEU A 874 -22.58 -3.69 -20.06
N MET A 875 -23.74 -4.15 -19.54
CA MET A 875 -24.81 -4.79 -20.33
C MET A 875 -25.72 -3.82 -21.07
N GLU A 876 -25.87 -2.59 -20.59
CA GLU A 876 -26.65 -1.51 -21.26
C GLU A 876 -26.02 -1.05 -22.60
N LYS A 877 -24.88 -1.61 -22.98
CA LYS A 877 -24.06 -1.22 -24.13
C LYS A 877 -23.66 -2.45 -24.92
#